data_AF-A0A4U0NYV4-F1
#
_entry.id   AF-A0A4U0NYV4-F1
#
_cell.length_a   1.000
_cell.length_b   1.000
_cell.length_c   1.000
_cell.angle_alpha   90.00
_cell.angle_beta   90.00
_cell.angle_gamma   90.00
#
_symmetry.space_group_name_H-M   'P 1'
#
loop_
_entity.id
_entity.type
_entity.pdbx_description
1 polymer ?
#
loop_
_entity_poly.entity_id
_entity_poly.type
_entity_poly.pdbx_seq_one_letter_code
_entity_poly.pdbx_strand_id
1 'polypeptide(L)'
;MFITNTKISALAVSLALLASCAKDTHLPETGNEDVLSDAETSLSYNKSALAANVSMVNTPIAFDRLGNTSLLGSVKSTKLASLIGQQAVAGYTPSATGTEIEGGGNHTVSSSADVLVVPEGKTFSGQINFNAAGKLIVLGTFTGSTNLPDKATLEIGNTAVFTPSGFNVNGSATVINNYGTVLLNSGSIQGKWTNYAQVTFKSSTNLNSGMQFDNYCKVVFEGRVDINSLYKNWSHMVFQAGFQLNGQGKLQNHDGAYTEVNGGTIGIDGKIVGGTSAYSRLDISNTTINNLNANPAVTGKIDINLTNADETRFTGKTGADVTIGQDVYIAAAGCIPAKGSGGCDDSALSFTLLATVTSPEVNDALLSATDVRIVDGHAYVSYHTNDEVYGNTPGGAIRVFDVQNPSAPSLISEALFNNMEFNGVEATNTKLYAAGQNKAGALLLTAPINNGNLAVNDLSQFTKHKLPAASAKNTVSYNNQLWVVSGAVNGGFFALDPQNGYAVTQNLYNSTRAKYSANNATHQAFFAAESDKAYLRVAKLDGSDVKEYSFPTLTQQIVDGKNVLVLDDQYAYIALSDRGVAKIELATGELKAHFVPNDFRKDGKKVFRDNGYTNAVAVDACYLYLANGADGVIVLNKNTFQVVGKFNLPESTNFVAAKSGLLFVATGRNGLNIIKIN
;
A
#
# COMPACT_ATOMS: atom_id res chain seq x y z
N MET A 1 58.25 40.76 40.72
CA MET A 1 58.25 42.22 40.94
C MET A 1 56.80 42.69 40.83
N PHE A 2 56.30 43.44 41.81
CA PHE A 2 54.99 44.12 42.00
C PHE A 2 53.92 44.04 40.88
N ILE A 3 52.64 43.67 41.12
CA ILE A 3 51.58 44.36 41.92
C ILE A 3 51.19 45.70 41.25
N THR A 4 49.94 46.09 40.87
CA THR A 4 48.54 45.59 40.97
C THR A 4 47.65 46.41 39.96
N ASN A 5 46.31 46.30 39.76
CA ASN A 5 45.22 45.64 40.50
C ASN A 5 43.96 45.24 39.66
N THR A 6 43.05 44.55 40.35
CA THR A 6 41.62 44.20 40.14
C THR A 6 40.63 45.17 39.45
N LYS A 7 39.58 44.57 38.83
CA LYS A 7 38.21 44.59 39.40
C LYS A 7 37.49 43.26 39.19
N ILE A 8 36.74 42.83 40.21
CA ILE A 8 35.94 41.59 40.25
C ILE A 8 34.47 41.99 40.39
N SER A 9 33.58 41.29 39.70
CA SER A 9 32.19 41.11 40.12
C SER A 9 31.71 39.75 39.63
N ALA A 10 31.42 38.85 40.56
CA ALA A 10 30.90 37.52 40.25
C ALA A 10 29.43 37.57 39.80
N LEU A 11 29.02 36.61 38.97
CA LEU A 11 27.61 36.24 38.85
C LEU A 11 27.48 34.72 38.98
N ALA A 12 26.47 34.31 39.74
CA ALA A 12 26.31 32.93 40.19
C ALA A 12 25.71 32.01 39.11
N VAL A 13 25.95 30.72 39.29
CA VAL A 13 25.44 29.64 38.44
C VAL A 13 23.92 29.48 38.61
N SER A 14 23.19 29.40 37.50
CA SER A 14 21.87 28.76 37.43
C SER A 14 21.86 27.78 36.27
N LEU A 15 21.77 26.49 36.59
CA LEU A 15 21.78 25.40 35.63
C LEU A 15 20.38 25.24 35.01
N ALA A 16 20.26 25.30 33.69
CA ALA A 16 19.04 24.95 32.96
C ALA A 16 19.40 24.09 31.75
N LEU A 17 18.79 22.91 31.64
CA LEU A 17 19.00 22.01 30.51
C LEU A 17 18.40 22.63 29.25
N LEU A 18 19.22 22.81 28.21
CA LEU A 18 18.74 23.13 26.88
C LEU A 18 18.19 21.88 26.21
N ALA A 19 16.87 21.83 26.05
CA ALA A 19 16.25 20.92 25.08
C ALA A 19 16.65 21.36 23.67
N SER A 20 17.27 20.45 22.92
CA SER A 20 17.69 20.68 21.54
C SER A 20 16.48 20.64 20.59
N CYS A 21 15.74 21.75 20.49
CA CYS A 21 14.88 21.97 19.33
C CYS A 21 15.78 22.19 18.10
N ALA A 22 15.66 21.31 17.10
CA ALA A 22 16.27 21.53 15.80
C ALA A 22 15.74 22.86 15.24
N LYS A 23 16.64 23.75 14.78
CA LYS A 23 16.21 24.92 14.04
C LYS A 23 15.70 24.47 12.68
N ASP A 24 14.44 24.77 12.39
CA ASP A 24 13.95 24.77 11.01
C ASP A 24 14.89 25.62 10.15
N THR A 25 15.50 24.99 9.15
CA THR A 25 16.19 25.71 8.08
C THR A 25 15.13 26.35 7.19
N HIS A 26 14.68 27.54 7.59
CA HIS A 26 13.97 28.45 6.71
C HIS A 26 14.73 28.57 5.39
N LEU A 27 14.06 28.25 4.29
CA LEU A 27 14.48 28.68 2.96
C LEU A 27 14.54 30.23 2.96
N PRO A 28 15.51 30.84 2.27
CA PRO A 28 15.76 32.27 2.42
C PRO A 28 14.63 33.12 1.83
N GLU A 29 13.84 33.76 2.69
CA GLU A 29 12.99 34.90 2.31
C GLU A 29 13.86 36.14 2.06
N THR A 30 14.60 36.16 0.95
CA THR A 30 15.35 37.34 0.50
C THR A 30 15.21 37.54 -1.01
N GLY A 31 14.20 38.32 -1.37
CA GLY A 31 14.16 39.20 -2.54
C GLY A 31 14.76 38.74 -3.89
N ASN A 32 13.83 38.46 -4.82
CA ASN A 32 13.82 39.03 -6.17
C ASN A 32 14.42 38.23 -7.35
N GLU A 33 14.79 36.96 -7.17
CA GLU A 33 14.90 36.01 -8.29
C GLU A 33 14.23 34.66 -7.94
N ASP A 34 12.90 34.59 -8.11
CA ASP A 34 12.15 33.31 -8.14
C ASP A 34 12.50 32.45 -9.38
N VAL A 35 13.43 32.91 -10.22
CA VAL A 35 13.87 32.29 -11.47
C VAL A 35 15.38 32.37 -11.55
N LEU A 36 16.06 31.22 -11.56
CA LEU A 36 17.47 31.10 -11.91
C LEU A 36 17.57 30.88 -13.43
N SER A 37 18.47 31.55 -14.13
CA SER A 37 18.66 31.32 -15.58
C SER A 37 20.09 31.52 -16.07
N ASP A 38 20.47 30.70 -17.05
CA ASP A 38 21.66 30.87 -17.89
C ASP A 38 21.29 30.67 -19.37
N ALA A 39 22.27 30.52 -20.27
CA ALA A 39 22.03 30.34 -21.70
C ALA A 39 21.44 28.96 -22.08
N GLU A 40 21.62 27.94 -21.25
CA GLU A 40 21.15 26.57 -21.49
C GLU A 40 19.92 26.21 -20.66
N THR A 41 19.73 26.79 -19.48
CA THR A 41 18.78 26.33 -18.46
C THR A 41 18.06 27.52 -17.82
N SER A 42 16.75 27.37 -17.57
CA SER A 42 16.03 28.21 -16.61
C SER A 42 15.30 27.34 -15.58
N LEU A 43 15.17 27.83 -14.36
CA LEU A 43 14.49 27.15 -13.25
C LEU A 43 13.63 28.16 -12.51
N SER A 44 12.32 27.95 -12.49
CA SER A 44 11.33 28.80 -11.84
C SER A 44 10.70 28.12 -10.63
N TYR A 45 10.56 28.88 -9.55
CA TYR A 45 9.80 28.58 -8.35
C TYR A 45 8.60 29.54 -8.15
N ASN A 46 8.37 30.47 -9.08
CA ASN A 46 7.34 31.50 -8.94
C ASN A 46 5.94 30.88 -9.02
N LYS A 47 5.35 30.58 -7.84
CA LYS A 47 4.06 29.89 -7.73
C LYS A 47 2.93 30.56 -8.53
N SER A 48 2.93 31.89 -8.63
CA SER A 48 1.90 32.63 -9.36
C SER A 48 2.00 32.43 -10.88
N ALA A 49 3.21 32.48 -11.45
CA ALA A 49 3.45 32.19 -12.86
C ALA A 49 3.23 30.70 -13.17
N LEU A 50 3.71 29.81 -12.30
CA LEU A 50 3.55 28.36 -12.46
C LEU A 50 2.06 27.94 -12.40
N ALA A 51 1.26 28.54 -11.52
CA ALA A 51 -0.17 28.29 -11.43
C ALA A 51 -0.94 28.62 -12.72
N ALA A 52 -0.48 29.58 -13.54
CA ALA A 52 -1.11 29.90 -14.82
C ALA A 52 -1.04 28.74 -15.84
N ASN A 53 -0.13 27.77 -15.65
CA ASN A 53 -0.04 26.57 -16.47
C ASN A 53 -1.04 25.48 -16.07
N VAL A 54 -1.71 25.60 -14.91
CA VAL A 54 -2.60 24.58 -14.35
C VAL A 54 -4.06 25.08 -14.39
N SER A 55 -4.86 24.48 -15.26
CA SER A 55 -6.30 24.74 -15.34
C SER A 55 -7.07 23.69 -14.54
N MET A 56 -7.67 24.11 -13.41
CA MET A 56 -8.58 23.26 -12.64
C MET A 56 -9.92 23.13 -13.38
N VAL A 57 -10.34 21.88 -13.64
CA VAL A 57 -11.53 21.57 -14.46
C VAL A 57 -12.63 20.92 -13.62
N ASN A 58 -12.28 19.90 -12.83
CA ASN A 58 -13.19 19.11 -11.98
C ASN A 58 -14.49 18.62 -12.69
N THR A 59 -14.37 18.05 -13.90
CA THR A 59 -15.50 17.53 -14.68
C THR A 59 -15.49 16.01 -14.82
N PRO A 60 -16.67 15.34 -14.83
CA PRO A 60 -16.74 13.93 -15.18
C PRO A 60 -16.22 13.67 -16.61
N ILE A 61 -15.40 12.64 -16.77
CA ILE A 61 -14.94 12.18 -18.09
C ILE A 61 -15.98 11.20 -18.66
N ALA A 62 -16.30 11.36 -19.94
CA ALA A 62 -17.12 10.40 -20.67
C ALA A 62 -16.36 9.07 -20.85
N PHE A 63 -16.74 8.07 -20.06
CA PHE A 63 -16.17 6.72 -20.11
C PHE A 63 -17.04 5.79 -20.96
N ASP A 64 -16.52 5.38 -22.11
CA ASP A 64 -17.16 4.42 -23.02
C ASP A 64 -17.00 3.00 -22.46
N ARG A 65 -18.07 2.45 -21.86
CA ARG A 65 -18.04 1.08 -21.30
C ARG A 65 -18.15 0.03 -22.41
N LEU A 66 -17.12 -0.81 -22.50
CA LEU A 66 -16.94 -1.79 -23.56
C LEU A 66 -17.09 -3.24 -23.09
N GLY A 67 -16.96 -3.50 -21.78
CA GLY A 67 -17.16 -4.82 -21.21
C GLY A 67 -18.61 -5.30 -21.30
N ASN A 68 -18.79 -6.63 -21.37
CA ASN A 68 -20.11 -7.24 -21.20
C ASN A 68 -20.56 -7.01 -19.75
N THR A 69 -21.73 -6.38 -19.56
CA THR A 69 -22.32 -6.12 -18.24
C THR A 69 -22.90 -7.37 -17.56
N SER A 70 -22.43 -8.55 -17.94
CA SER A 70 -22.79 -9.85 -17.36
C SER A 70 -21.51 -10.63 -17.03
N LEU A 71 -21.49 -11.24 -15.84
CA LEU A 71 -20.41 -12.07 -15.25
C LEU A 71 -19.40 -11.39 -14.29
N LEU A 72 -19.84 -10.38 -13.52
CA LEU A 72 -19.40 -10.29 -12.13
C LEU A 72 -20.62 -10.34 -11.21
N GLY A 73 -20.70 -11.42 -10.43
CA GLY A 73 -21.67 -11.55 -9.35
C GLY A 73 -21.29 -10.59 -8.23
N SER A 74 -21.71 -9.33 -8.34
CA SER A 74 -21.56 -8.34 -7.27
C SER A 74 -22.27 -8.84 -6.03
N VAL A 75 -21.49 -9.41 -5.10
CA VAL A 75 -21.93 -9.68 -3.74
C VAL A 75 -22.20 -8.31 -3.13
N LYS A 76 -23.47 -7.89 -3.20
CA LYS A 76 -23.92 -6.57 -2.73
C LYS A 76 -23.54 -6.41 -1.26
N SER A 77 -22.46 -5.66 -1.02
CA SER A 77 -21.85 -5.41 0.29
C SER A 77 -22.79 -4.70 1.26
N THR A 78 -23.88 -4.10 0.75
CA THR A 78 -24.91 -3.41 1.52
C THR A 78 -25.61 -4.26 2.58
N LYS A 79 -25.65 -5.60 2.44
CA LYS A 79 -26.19 -6.49 3.48
C LYS A 79 -25.15 -7.01 4.46
N LEU A 80 -23.86 -6.93 4.12
CA LEU A 80 -22.77 -7.31 5.01
C LEU A 80 -22.48 -6.18 6.01
N ALA A 81 -22.50 -4.92 5.55
CA ALA A 81 -22.38 -3.74 6.40
C ALA A 81 -23.47 -3.67 7.50
N SER A 82 -24.69 -4.14 7.22
CA SER A 82 -25.78 -4.17 8.22
C SER A 82 -25.73 -5.36 9.18
N LEU A 83 -24.90 -6.37 8.91
CA LEU A 83 -24.66 -7.51 9.82
C LEU A 83 -23.41 -7.29 10.68
N ILE A 84 -22.31 -6.78 10.11
CA ILE A 84 -21.11 -6.40 10.86
C ILE A 84 -21.37 -5.14 11.71
N GLY A 85 -22.29 -4.27 11.30
CA GLY A 85 -22.70 -3.07 12.03
C GLY A 85 -23.37 -3.33 13.40
N GLN A 86 -23.65 -4.58 13.78
CA GLN A 86 -24.11 -4.88 15.14
C GLN A 86 -22.93 -4.98 16.13
N GLN A 87 -22.63 -3.80 16.67
CA GLN A 87 -22.04 -3.59 18.00
C GLN A 87 -20.53 -3.89 18.16
N ALA A 88 -19.70 -2.95 17.68
CA ALA A 88 -18.87 -2.24 18.65
C ALA A 88 -19.78 -1.16 19.26
N VAL A 89 -20.16 -1.28 20.54
CA VAL A 89 -21.03 -0.27 21.19
C VAL A 89 -20.19 0.94 21.60
N ALA A 90 -19.82 1.76 20.61
CA ALA A 90 -19.10 2.99 20.83
C ALA A 90 -19.89 3.90 21.79
N GLY A 91 -19.37 4.08 23.01
CA GLY A 91 -19.99 4.92 24.05
C GLY A 91 -20.86 4.21 25.08
N TYR A 92 -20.94 2.86 25.13
CA TYR A 92 -21.54 2.22 26.30
C TYR A 92 -20.61 2.33 27.51
N THR A 93 -21.07 3.05 28.54
CA THR A 93 -20.44 3.10 29.85
C THR A 93 -21.33 2.33 30.85
N PRO A 94 -20.82 1.29 31.53
CA PRO A 94 -21.53 0.64 32.64
C PRO A 94 -22.00 1.64 33.70
N SER A 95 -23.13 1.35 34.36
CA SER A 95 -23.62 2.21 35.44
C SER A 95 -22.64 2.21 36.63
N ALA A 96 -22.21 3.41 37.06
CA ALA A 96 -21.31 3.59 38.20
C ALA A 96 -21.96 3.34 39.59
N THR A 97 -23.18 2.80 39.65
CA THR A 97 -23.88 2.58 40.93
C THR A 97 -23.28 1.39 41.71
N GLY A 98 -22.50 1.69 42.73
CA GLY A 98 -21.94 0.70 43.66
C GLY A 98 -21.05 1.35 44.72
N THR A 99 -20.24 0.54 45.42
CA THR A 99 -19.21 1.04 46.34
C THR A 99 -17.96 1.38 45.55
N GLU A 100 -17.56 2.65 45.55
CA GLU A 100 -16.35 3.10 44.88
C GLU A 100 -15.07 2.62 45.60
N ILE A 101 -14.06 2.21 44.82
CA ILE A 101 -12.77 1.71 45.32
C ILE A 101 -11.60 2.33 44.54
N GLU A 102 -10.51 2.66 45.24
CA GLU A 102 -9.27 3.16 44.65
C GLU A 102 -8.04 2.82 45.53
N GLY A 103 -6.84 3.01 44.98
CA GLY A 103 -5.58 2.74 45.68
C GLY A 103 -5.27 1.24 45.83
N GLY A 104 -4.47 0.91 46.85
CA GLY A 104 -3.93 -0.44 47.07
C GLY A 104 -4.65 -1.28 48.14
N GLY A 105 -5.87 -0.89 48.55
CA GLY A 105 -6.61 -1.54 49.64
C GLY A 105 -7.17 -2.92 49.29
N ASN A 106 -7.40 -3.76 50.30
CA ASN A 106 -8.09 -5.03 50.12
C ASN A 106 -9.60 -4.87 50.31
N HIS A 107 -10.39 -5.38 49.37
CA HIS A 107 -11.85 -5.35 49.41
C HIS A 107 -12.45 -6.75 49.34
N THR A 108 -13.65 -6.92 49.92
CA THR A 108 -14.35 -8.21 49.97
C THR A 108 -15.78 -8.07 49.49
N VAL A 109 -16.15 -8.86 48.47
CA VAL A 109 -17.54 -9.02 47.99
C VAL A 109 -18.18 -10.15 48.80
N SER A 110 -19.15 -9.81 49.65
CA SER A 110 -19.74 -10.71 50.67
C SER A 110 -21.17 -11.14 50.34
N SER A 111 -21.87 -10.41 49.47
CA SER A 111 -23.21 -10.69 48.96
C SER A 111 -23.23 -10.72 47.43
N SER A 112 -24.18 -11.45 46.83
CA SER A 112 -24.43 -11.38 45.38
C SER A 112 -25.05 -10.04 44.94
N ALA A 113 -25.51 -9.22 45.88
CA ALA A 113 -25.98 -7.86 45.63
C ALA A 113 -24.87 -6.80 45.67
N ASP A 114 -23.66 -7.17 46.12
CA ASP A 114 -22.55 -6.21 46.24
C ASP A 114 -22.02 -5.83 44.84
N VAL A 115 -21.87 -4.53 44.63
CA VAL A 115 -21.25 -3.95 43.43
C VAL A 115 -20.06 -3.11 43.86
N LEU A 116 -18.86 -3.46 43.39
CA LEU A 116 -17.67 -2.63 43.52
C LEU A 116 -17.39 -1.88 42.22
N VAL A 117 -16.98 -0.62 42.30
CA VAL A 117 -16.75 0.26 41.15
C VAL A 117 -15.37 0.89 41.26
N VAL A 118 -14.52 0.75 40.24
CA VAL A 118 -13.32 1.59 40.07
C VAL A 118 -13.73 2.80 39.22
N PRO A 119 -13.86 4.01 39.77
CA PRO A 119 -14.41 5.16 39.03
C PRO A 119 -13.49 5.63 37.90
N GLU A 120 -14.05 6.37 36.95
CA GLU A 120 -13.27 6.97 35.86
C GLU A 120 -12.17 7.92 36.41
N GLY A 121 -11.00 7.90 35.78
CA GLY A 121 -9.83 8.65 36.24
C GLY A 121 -9.17 8.14 37.53
N LYS A 122 -9.73 7.11 38.19
CA LYS A 122 -9.12 6.47 39.37
C LYS A 122 -8.34 5.21 39.00
N THR A 123 -7.43 4.81 39.89
CA THR A 123 -6.67 3.57 39.76
C THR A 123 -6.84 2.70 40.99
N PHE A 124 -7.15 1.42 40.79
CA PHE A 124 -7.16 0.40 41.83
C PHE A 124 -6.06 -0.64 41.58
N SER A 125 -5.28 -0.94 42.61
CA SER A 125 -4.08 -1.81 42.57
C SER A 125 -4.03 -2.86 43.69
N GLY A 126 -5.04 -2.91 44.57
CA GLY A 126 -5.12 -3.87 45.67
C GLY A 126 -5.73 -5.24 45.30
N GLN A 127 -6.15 -6.01 46.30
CA GLN A 127 -6.78 -7.32 46.11
C GLN A 127 -8.29 -7.28 46.34
N ILE A 128 -9.08 -7.89 45.45
CA ILE A 128 -10.51 -8.13 45.64
C ILE A 128 -10.78 -9.61 45.89
N ASN A 129 -11.39 -9.89 47.04
CA ASN A 129 -11.77 -11.24 47.46
C ASN A 129 -13.28 -11.44 47.28
N PHE A 130 -13.68 -12.40 46.46
CA PHE A 130 -15.08 -12.73 46.25
C PHE A 130 -15.50 -13.92 47.11
N ASN A 131 -16.25 -13.65 48.18
CA ASN A 131 -16.91 -14.66 49.00
C ASN A 131 -18.34 -14.99 48.50
N ALA A 132 -18.88 -14.15 47.61
CA ALA A 132 -20.16 -14.33 46.94
C ALA A 132 -20.11 -13.88 45.46
N ALA A 133 -21.11 -14.26 44.68
CA ALA A 133 -21.23 -13.94 43.25
C ALA A 133 -21.74 -12.51 42.99
N GLY A 134 -21.02 -11.50 43.50
CA GLY A 134 -21.31 -10.08 43.26
C GLY A 134 -20.74 -9.56 41.93
N LYS A 135 -20.68 -8.23 41.81
CA LYS A 135 -20.28 -7.52 40.58
C LYS A 135 -19.06 -6.62 40.80
N LEU A 136 -18.15 -6.61 39.83
CA LEU A 136 -17.09 -5.61 39.69
C LEU A 136 -17.32 -4.79 38.42
N ILE A 137 -17.24 -3.47 38.55
CA ILE A 137 -17.31 -2.52 37.44
C ILE A 137 -15.99 -1.75 37.42
N VAL A 138 -15.35 -1.65 36.26
CA VAL A 138 -14.11 -0.90 36.07
C VAL A 138 -14.35 0.18 35.03
N LEU A 139 -14.36 1.44 35.46
CA LEU A 139 -14.44 2.63 34.59
C LEU A 139 -13.09 3.35 34.50
N GLY A 140 -12.25 3.25 35.54
CA GLY A 140 -10.87 3.72 35.55
C GLY A 140 -9.84 2.66 35.18
N THR A 141 -8.73 2.64 35.90
CA THR A 141 -7.62 1.68 35.70
C THR A 141 -7.59 0.61 36.79
N PHE A 142 -7.54 -0.66 36.40
CA PHE A 142 -7.37 -1.81 37.31
C PHE A 142 -6.01 -2.49 37.08
N THR A 143 -5.15 -2.48 38.08
CA THR A 143 -3.84 -3.17 38.13
C THR A 143 -3.75 -4.20 39.26
N GLY A 144 -4.79 -4.29 40.09
CA GLY A 144 -4.86 -5.17 41.24
C GLY A 144 -5.03 -6.65 40.89
N SER A 145 -5.38 -7.45 41.89
CA SER A 145 -5.66 -8.87 41.73
C SER A 145 -7.10 -9.22 42.10
N THR A 146 -7.73 -10.13 41.35
CA THR A 146 -9.09 -10.60 41.62
C THR A 146 -9.33 -12.01 41.08
N ASN A 147 -10.10 -12.80 41.83
CA ASN A 147 -10.53 -14.14 41.43
C ASN A 147 -12.06 -14.15 41.37
N LEU A 148 -12.64 -14.27 40.18
CA LEU A 148 -14.08 -14.27 39.97
C LEU A 148 -14.66 -15.68 40.17
N PRO A 149 -15.60 -15.89 41.11
CA PRO A 149 -16.28 -17.17 41.28
C PRO A 149 -17.37 -17.36 40.21
N ASP A 150 -17.95 -18.56 40.18
CA ASP A 150 -19.10 -18.85 39.33
C ASP A 150 -20.25 -17.85 39.57
N LYS A 151 -20.89 -17.42 38.48
CA LYS A 151 -21.98 -16.41 38.44
C LYS A 151 -21.61 -14.97 38.82
N ALA A 152 -20.36 -14.67 39.18
CA ALA A 152 -19.93 -13.28 39.34
C ALA A 152 -19.99 -12.53 37.99
N THR A 153 -20.07 -11.19 38.05
CA THR A 153 -20.09 -10.33 36.86
C THR A 153 -18.93 -9.33 36.88
N LEU A 154 -18.24 -9.19 35.75
CA LEU A 154 -17.26 -8.13 35.50
C LEU A 154 -17.69 -7.30 34.28
N GLU A 155 -17.78 -5.98 34.46
CA GLU A 155 -18.01 -5.02 33.39
C GLU A 155 -16.84 -4.03 33.31
N ILE A 156 -16.28 -3.87 32.11
CA ILE A 156 -15.12 -3.00 31.85
C ILE A 156 -15.58 -1.91 30.88
N GLY A 157 -15.59 -0.65 31.33
CA GLY A 157 -16.11 0.49 30.58
C GLY A 157 -15.25 0.90 29.39
N ASN A 158 -15.82 1.72 28.51
CA ASN A 158 -15.22 2.15 27.25
C ASN A 158 -13.91 2.95 27.38
N THR A 159 -13.72 3.68 28.48
CA THR A 159 -12.47 4.40 28.79
C THR A 159 -11.52 3.62 29.73
N ALA A 160 -11.93 2.43 30.18
CA ALA A 160 -11.23 1.68 31.21
C ALA A 160 -10.02 0.90 30.69
N VAL A 161 -9.03 0.73 31.56
CA VAL A 161 -7.83 -0.09 31.34
C VAL A 161 -7.78 -1.20 32.39
N PHE A 162 -7.91 -2.45 31.96
CA PHE A 162 -7.88 -3.63 32.83
C PHE A 162 -6.61 -4.44 32.58
N THR A 163 -5.65 -4.29 33.48
CA THR A 163 -4.28 -4.81 33.44
C THR A 163 -3.93 -5.54 34.75
N PRO A 164 -4.71 -6.54 35.18
CA PRO A 164 -4.60 -7.13 36.51
C PRO A 164 -3.25 -7.83 36.72
N SER A 165 -2.68 -7.66 37.91
CA SER A 165 -1.50 -8.40 38.38
C SER A 165 -1.80 -9.88 38.68
N GLY A 166 -3.07 -10.23 38.91
CA GLY A 166 -3.54 -11.61 38.98
C GLY A 166 -5.04 -11.70 38.68
N PHE A 167 -5.42 -12.58 37.76
CA PHE A 167 -6.81 -12.73 37.31
C PHE A 167 -7.17 -14.17 36.99
N ASN A 168 -8.13 -14.73 37.73
CA ASN A 168 -8.68 -16.06 37.48
C ASN A 168 -10.21 -16.03 37.42
N VAL A 169 -10.79 -16.90 36.59
CA VAL A 169 -12.23 -17.08 36.44
C VAL A 169 -12.57 -18.54 36.72
N ASN A 170 -13.26 -18.77 37.84
CA ASN A 170 -13.44 -20.10 38.44
C ASN A 170 -14.87 -20.65 38.29
N GLY A 171 -15.55 -20.31 37.19
CA GLY A 171 -16.88 -20.84 36.88
C GLY A 171 -17.34 -20.56 35.45
N SER A 172 -18.17 -21.44 34.90
CA SER A 172 -18.70 -21.34 33.53
C SER A 172 -19.89 -20.39 33.40
N ALA A 173 -20.55 -20.03 34.51
CA ALA A 173 -21.64 -19.06 34.53
C ALA A 173 -21.20 -17.63 34.89
N THR A 174 -19.91 -17.39 35.17
CA THR A 174 -19.35 -16.03 35.31
C THR A 174 -19.55 -15.24 34.01
N VAL A 175 -19.95 -13.97 34.11
CA VAL A 175 -20.20 -13.09 32.94
C VAL A 175 -19.16 -11.98 32.89
N ILE A 176 -18.53 -11.78 31.73
CA ILE A 176 -17.51 -10.76 31.52
C ILE A 176 -17.85 -9.97 30.25
N ASN A 177 -18.17 -8.68 30.40
CA ASN A 177 -18.46 -7.78 29.30
C ASN A 177 -17.35 -6.73 29.20
N ASN A 178 -16.60 -6.73 28.09
CA ASN A 178 -15.55 -5.77 27.84
C ASN A 178 -15.96 -4.71 26.80
N TYR A 179 -15.92 -3.45 27.20
CA TYR A 179 -16.06 -2.28 26.32
C TYR A 179 -14.75 -1.47 26.20
N GLY A 180 -13.72 -1.79 26.98
CA GLY A 180 -12.45 -1.06 27.07
C GLY A 180 -11.22 -1.87 26.67
N THR A 181 -10.07 -1.51 27.26
CA THR A 181 -8.77 -2.11 26.94
C THR A 181 -8.38 -3.15 28.00
N VAL A 182 -8.24 -4.41 27.60
CA VAL A 182 -7.91 -5.54 28.48
C VAL A 182 -6.58 -6.18 28.09
N LEU A 183 -5.61 -6.18 29.01
CA LEU A 183 -4.32 -6.87 28.85
C LEU A 183 -4.15 -7.90 29.97
N LEU A 184 -3.98 -9.17 29.60
CA LEU A 184 -3.92 -10.29 30.53
C LEU A 184 -2.63 -11.07 30.36
N ASN A 185 -1.84 -11.16 31.44
CA ASN A 185 -0.77 -12.14 31.59
C ASN A 185 -1.44 -13.46 32.02
N SER A 186 -1.80 -14.28 31.03
CA SER A 186 -2.88 -15.27 31.17
C SER A 186 -2.51 -16.61 31.81
N GLY A 187 -3.52 -17.20 32.48
CA GLY A 187 -3.59 -18.60 32.88
C GLY A 187 -4.83 -19.29 32.31
N SER A 188 -5.51 -20.11 33.13
CA SER A 188 -6.79 -20.76 32.77
C SER A 188 -7.95 -19.76 32.73
N ILE A 189 -8.71 -19.73 31.64
CA ILE A 189 -9.86 -18.83 31.46
C ILE A 189 -11.16 -19.63 31.27
N GLN A 190 -12.20 -19.24 32.00
CA GLN A 190 -13.57 -19.78 31.93
C GLN A 190 -14.61 -18.64 31.83
N GLY A 191 -15.90 -19.00 31.86
CA GLY A 191 -17.03 -18.08 31.86
C GLY A 191 -17.56 -17.74 30.47
N LYS A 192 -18.52 -16.82 30.45
CA LYS A 192 -19.11 -16.21 29.25
C LYS A 192 -18.50 -14.83 29.04
N TRP A 193 -17.75 -14.70 27.97
CA TRP A 193 -17.06 -13.47 27.58
C TRP A 193 -17.75 -12.83 26.38
N THR A 194 -18.02 -11.54 26.48
CA THR A 194 -18.47 -10.71 25.36
C THR A 194 -17.51 -9.54 25.20
N ASN A 195 -16.77 -9.51 24.10
CA ASN A 195 -15.79 -8.47 23.82
C ASN A 195 -16.28 -7.50 22.74
N TYR A 196 -16.53 -6.26 23.11
CA TYR A 196 -16.91 -5.17 22.24
C TYR A 196 -15.74 -4.23 21.88
N ALA A 197 -14.55 -4.47 22.46
CA ALA A 197 -13.35 -3.64 22.30
C ALA A 197 -12.08 -4.50 22.18
N GLN A 198 -10.99 -4.19 22.88
CA GLN A 198 -9.72 -4.90 22.73
C GLN A 198 -9.39 -5.80 23.93
N VAL A 199 -9.10 -7.08 23.66
CA VAL A 199 -8.46 -8.01 24.60
C VAL A 199 -7.10 -8.46 24.05
N THR A 200 -6.09 -8.54 24.89
CA THR A 200 -4.75 -9.02 24.53
C THR A 200 -4.23 -9.98 25.59
N PHE A 201 -3.96 -11.22 25.18
CA PHE A 201 -3.41 -12.28 26.01
C PHE A 201 -1.89 -12.38 25.77
N LYS A 202 -1.11 -11.94 26.75
CA LYS A 202 0.35 -11.77 26.65
C LYS A 202 1.16 -13.06 26.85
N SER A 203 0.50 -14.16 27.19
CA SER A 203 1.16 -15.41 27.57
C SER A 203 0.36 -16.61 27.06
N SER A 204 0.95 -17.80 27.14
CA SER A 204 0.28 -19.02 26.69
C SER A 204 -1.01 -19.24 27.47
N THR A 205 -2.12 -19.46 26.76
CA THR A 205 -3.48 -19.36 27.33
C THR A 205 -4.25 -20.66 27.15
N ASN A 206 -4.94 -21.12 28.20
CA ASN A 206 -5.83 -22.27 28.12
C ASN A 206 -7.29 -21.82 28.20
N LEU A 207 -8.04 -22.01 27.12
CA LEU A 207 -9.48 -21.76 27.05
C LEU A 207 -10.21 -23.08 27.32
N ASN A 208 -10.79 -23.20 28.52
CA ASN A 208 -11.24 -24.49 29.05
C ASN A 208 -12.68 -24.86 28.64
N SER A 209 -12.99 -26.15 28.68
CA SER A 209 -14.32 -26.68 28.34
C SER A 209 -15.43 -26.02 29.18
N GLY A 210 -16.48 -25.52 28.52
CA GLY A 210 -17.59 -24.78 29.16
C GLY A 210 -17.46 -23.26 29.10
N MET A 211 -16.34 -22.74 28.59
CA MET A 211 -16.20 -21.33 28.23
C MET A 211 -16.95 -21.00 26.92
N GLN A 212 -17.51 -19.80 26.83
CA GLN A 212 -18.03 -19.22 25.58
C GLN A 212 -17.43 -17.83 25.41
N PHE A 213 -16.80 -17.56 24.26
CA PHE A 213 -16.30 -16.23 23.93
C PHE A 213 -16.98 -15.72 22.66
N ASP A 214 -17.58 -14.54 22.74
CA ASP A 214 -18.15 -13.82 21.61
C ASP A 214 -17.33 -12.53 21.38
N ASN A 215 -16.51 -12.53 20.32
CA ASN A 215 -15.71 -11.39 19.92
C ASN A 215 -16.42 -10.55 18.85
N TYR A 216 -16.75 -9.30 19.17
CA TYR A 216 -17.34 -8.30 18.28
C TYR A 216 -16.34 -7.20 17.87
N CYS A 217 -15.13 -7.20 18.40
CA CYS A 217 -14.05 -6.28 18.02
C CYS A 217 -12.71 -7.04 17.90
N LYS A 218 -11.70 -6.76 18.73
CA LYS A 218 -10.34 -7.27 18.53
C LYS A 218 -9.86 -8.14 19.68
N VAL A 219 -9.38 -9.35 19.36
CA VAL A 219 -8.61 -10.18 20.31
C VAL A 219 -7.26 -10.55 19.72
N VAL A 220 -6.21 -10.42 20.54
CA VAL A 220 -4.83 -10.77 20.21
C VAL A 220 -4.32 -11.81 21.20
N PHE A 221 -3.77 -12.92 20.69
CA PHE A 221 -3.00 -13.90 21.46
C PHE A 221 -1.53 -13.76 21.07
N GLU A 222 -0.71 -13.22 21.97
CA GLU A 222 0.74 -13.09 21.79
C GLU A 222 1.42 -14.46 22.04
N GLY A 223 0.97 -15.19 23.08
CA GLY A 223 1.36 -16.57 23.35
C GLY A 223 0.49 -17.61 22.62
N ARG A 224 0.95 -18.88 22.63
CA ARG A 224 0.17 -20.00 22.08
C ARG A 224 -1.12 -20.19 22.87
N VAL A 225 -2.23 -20.47 22.19
CA VAL A 225 -3.51 -20.74 22.87
C VAL A 225 -4.05 -22.14 22.57
N ASP A 226 -4.43 -22.85 23.62
CA ASP A 226 -5.07 -24.16 23.53
C ASP A 226 -6.58 -24.01 23.80
N ILE A 227 -7.39 -24.36 22.81
CA ILE A 227 -8.82 -24.06 22.72
C ILE A 227 -9.62 -25.35 22.88
N ASN A 228 -10.35 -25.47 24.00
CA ASN A 228 -11.16 -26.63 24.37
C ASN A 228 -12.67 -26.33 24.35
N SER A 229 -13.07 -25.20 23.75
CA SER A 229 -14.42 -24.65 23.85
C SER A 229 -14.88 -23.94 22.57
N LEU A 230 -16.11 -23.39 22.59
CA LEU A 230 -16.65 -22.59 21.49
C LEU A 230 -16.18 -21.14 21.60
N TYR A 231 -15.45 -20.70 20.58
CA TYR A 231 -15.09 -19.31 20.35
C TYR A 231 -15.80 -18.81 19.09
N LYS A 232 -16.59 -17.74 19.21
CA LYS A 232 -17.21 -17.05 18.06
C LYS A 232 -16.48 -15.75 17.76
N ASN A 233 -16.04 -15.59 16.53
CA ASN A 233 -15.42 -14.39 16.01
C ASN A 233 -16.36 -13.73 15.00
N TRP A 234 -16.81 -12.52 15.32
CA TRP A 234 -17.63 -11.66 14.46
C TRP A 234 -16.83 -10.51 13.85
N SER A 235 -15.56 -10.38 14.23
CA SER A 235 -14.72 -9.23 13.87
C SER A 235 -13.26 -9.67 13.66
N HIS A 236 -12.30 -9.13 14.42
CA HIS A 236 -10.87 -9.35 14.21
C HIS A 236 -10.21 -10.21 15.29
N MET A 237 -9.45 -11.22 14.87
CA MET A 237 -8.70 -12.11 15.74
C MET A 237 -7.27 -12.30 15.24
N VAL A 238 -6.29 -12.26 16.14
CA VAL A 238 -4.86 -12.41 15.81
C VAL A 238 -4.21 -13.44 16.73
N PHE A 239 -3.51 -14.42 16.16
CA PHE A 239 -2.64 -15.36 16.86
C PHE A 239 -1.18 -15.14 16.41
N GLN A 240 -0.29 -14.76 17.31
CA GLN A 240 1.13 -14.52 16.98
C GLN A 240 1.99 -15.79 17.09
N ALA A 241 1.60 -16.73 17.97
CA ALA A 241 2.31 -17.99 18.21
C ALA A 241 1.47 -19.25 17.90
N GLY A 242 0.38 -19.09 17.14
CA GLY A 242 -0.51 -20.18 16.72
C GLY A 242 -1.42 -20.71 17.84
N PHE A 243 -2.11 -21.82 17.56
CA PHE A 243 -3.12 -22.39 18.45
C PHE A 243 -3.26 -23.91 18.31
N GLN A 244 -3.84 -24.56 19.32
CA GLN A 244 -4.41 -25.90 19.23
C GLN A 244 -5.94 -25.83 19.37
N LEU A 245 -6.69 -26.35 18.40
CA LEU A 245 -8.10 -26.68 18.58
C LEU A 245 -8.19 -28.15 18.99
N ASN A 246 -8.39 -28.41 20.29
CA ASN A 246 -8.59 -29.77 20.79
C ASN A 246 -9.96 -30.32 20.35
N GLY A 247 -10.26 -31.61 20.57
CA GLY A 247 -11.45 -32.26 19.99
C GLY A 247 -12.83 -31.66 20.32
N GLN A 248 -12.94 -30.85 21.38
CA GLN A 248 -14.15 -30.07 21.72
C GLN A 248 -14.04 -28.58 21.34
N GLY A 249 -12.85 -28.13 20.92
CA GLY A 249 -12.57 -26.78 20.48
C GLY A 249 -13.24 -26.46 19.15
N LYS A 250 -13.90 -25.30 19.08
CA LYS A 250 -14.50 -24.81 17.85
C LYS A 250 -14.25 -23.31 17.70
N LEU A 251 -13.54 -22.93 16.64
CA LEU A 251 -13.43 -21.54 16.20
C LEU A 251 -14.50 -21.28 15.13
N GLN A 252 -15.44 -20.40 15.40
CA GLN A 252 -16.54 -20.04 14.51
C GLN A 252 -16.38 -18.60 14.03
N ASN A 253 -15.87 -18.43 12.81
CA ASN A 253 -15.73 -17.17 12.11
C ASN A 253 -17.02 -16.86 11.35
N HIS A 254 -17.69 -15.77 11.71
CA HIS A 254 -18.96 -15.36 11.09
C HIS A 254 -18.74 -14.62 9.77
N ASP A 255 -19.83 -14.40 9.02
CA ASP A 255 -19.85 -13.64 7.76
C ASP A 255 -19.03 -12.34 7.87
N GLY A 256 -17.95 -12.21 7.08
CA GLY A 256 -17.08 -11.03 7.08
C GLY A 256 -16.04 -10.94 8.21
N ALA A 257 -15.93 -11.93 9.10
CA ALA A 257 -14.90 -11.94 10.15
C ALA A 257 -13.50 -12.22 9.56
N TYR A 258 -12.48 -11.66 10.20
CA TYR A 258 -11.07 -11.81 9.82
C TYR A 258 -10.25 -12.45 10.95
N THR A 259 -9.44 -13.45 10.59
CA THR A 259 -8.51 -14.14 11.51
C THR A 259 -7.11 -14.15 10.91
N GLU A 260 -6.11 -13.81 11.72
CA GLU A 260 -4.68 -13.84 11.36
C GLU A 260 -3.93 -14.84 12.23
N VAL A 261 -3.04 -15.62 11.62
CA VAL A 261 -2.01 -16.40 12.31
C VAL A 261 -0.65 -16.00 11.73
N ASN A 262 0.20 -15.40 12.56
CA ASN A 262 1.43 -14.74 12.09
C ASN A 262 2.73 -15.46 12.51
N GLY A 263 2.62 -16.66 13.08
CA GLY A 263 3.75 -17.47 13.50
C GLY A 263 3.36 -18.64 14.40
N GLY A 264 4.38 -19.40 14.82
CA GLY A 264 4.23 -20.56 15.69
C GLY A 264 3.66 -21.78 14.97
N THR A 265 2.71 -22.49 15.62
CA THR A 265 2.15 -23.74 15.05
C THR A 265 0.64 -23.83 15.21
N ILE A 266 -0.05 -24.40 14.21
CA ILE A 266 -1.48 -24.72 14.26
C ILE A 266 -1.69 -26.24 14.38
N GLY A 267 -2.64 -26.68 15.20
CA GLY A 267 -3.20 -28.04 15.16
C GLY A 267 -4.73 -28.04 15.33
N ILE A 268 -5.43 -28.98 14.67
CA ILE A 268 -6.90 -29.00 14.63
C ILE A 268 -7.43 -30.43 14.79
N ASP A 269 -7.74 -30.78 16.03
CA ASP A 269 -8.56 -31.95 16.40
C ASP A 269 -10.05 -31.59 16.48
N GLY A 270 -10.35 -30.31 16.75
CA GLY A 270 -11.68 -29.71 16.77
C GLY A 270 -12.13 -29.20 15.39
N LYS A 271 -12.81 -28.05 15.31
CA LYS A 271 -13.24 -27.47 14.02
C LYS A 271 -13.01 -25.97 13.88
N ILE A 272 -12.63 -25.55 12.68
CA ILE A 272 -12.84 -24.18 12.19
C ILE A 272 -14.11 -24.16 11.35
N VAL A 273 -14.97 -23.17 11.58
CA VAL A 273 -16.23 -22.99 10.86
C VAL A 273 -16.30 -21.54 10.36
N GLY A 274 -16.48 -21.36 9.06
CA GLY A 274 -16.67 -20.09 8.39
C GLY A 274 -18.12 -19.59 8.40
N GLY A 275 -18.35 -18.54 7.61
CA GLY A 275 -19.65 -17.89 7.46
C GLY A 275 -20.70 -18.80 6.80
N THR A 276 -21.95 -18.35 6.87
CA THR A 276 -23.10 -19.03 6.28
C THR A 276 -23.59 -18.35 5.01
N SER A 277 -23.54 -17.02 4.97
CA SER A 277 -24.07 -16.22 3.86
C SER A 277 -22.96 -15.66 2.99
N ALA A 278 -21.92 -15.12 3.64
CA ALA A 278 -20.73 -14.54 3.02
C ALA A 278 -19.48 -15.24 3.54
N TYR A 279 -18.35 -15.02 2.86
CA TYR A 279 -17.07 -15.54 3.32
C TYR A 279 -16.58 -14.81 4.57
N SER A 280 -15.92 -15.59 5.43
CA SER A 280 -14.94 -15.12 6.41
C SER A 280 -13.53 -15.36 5.84
N ARG A 281 -12.49 -14.79 6.46
CA ARG A 281 -11.10 -14.93 5.99
C ARG A 281 -10.16 -15.38 7.10
N LEU A 282 -9.27 -16.31 6.77
CA LEU A 282 -8.19 -16.82 7.62
C LEU A 282 -6.86 -16.69 6.89
N ASP A 283 -6.01 -15.78 7.33
CA ASP A 283 -4.65 -15.63 6.79
C ASP A 283 -3.65 -16.33 7.71
N ILE A 284 -2.83 -17.23 7.14
CA ILE A 284 -1.82 -18.02 7.83
C ILE A 284 -0.45 -17.68 7.22
N SER A 285 0.36 -16.94 7.97
CA SER A 285 1.71 -16.54 7.57
C SER A 285 2.78 -17.13 8.48
N ASN A 286 3.90 -17.57 7.89
CA ASN A 286 5.12 -18.03 8.59
C ASN A 286 4.87 -19.07 9.70
N THR A 287 3.91 -19.97 9.50
CA THR A 287 3.34 -20.83 10.55
C THR A 287 3.44 -22.31 10.16
N THR A 288 3.87 -23.17 11.09
CA THR A 288 3.86 -24.62 10.88
C THR A 288 2.47 -25.21 11.12
N ILE A 289 1.90 -25.87 10.11
CA ILE A 289 0.63 -26.58 10.24
C ILE A 289 0.91 -28.04 10.59
N ASN A 290 0.54 -28.44 11.82
CA ASN A 290 0.70 -29.80 12.33
C ASN A 290 -0.49 -30.68 11.89
N ASN A 291 -0.86 -31.66 12.72
CA ASN A 291 -1.94 -32.60 12.40
C ASN A 291 -3.31 -31.91 12.43
N LEU A 292 -4.06 -32.07 11.35
CA LEU A 292 -5.47 -31.74 11.25
C LEU A 292 -6.26 -33.03 11.43
N ASN A 293 -6.46 -33.50 12.66
CA ASN A 293 -7.08 -34.80 12.93
C ASN A 293 -8.58 -34.82 12.62
N ALA A 294 -9.26 -33.68 12.71
CA ALA A 294 -10.66 -33.57 12.31
C ALA A 294 -10.89 -33.83 10.81
N ASN A 295 -12.11 -34.26 10.46
CA ASN A 295 -12.50 -34.52 9.08
C ASN A 295 -13.98 -34.13 8.82
N PRO A 296 -14.24 -33.13 7.96
CA PRO A 296 -13.31 -32.03 7.63
C PRO A 296 -12.96 -31.21 8.89
N ALA A 297 -11.74 -30.67 8.91
CA ALA A 297 -11.23 -29.78 9.95
C ALA A 297 -11.70 -28.32 9.78
N VAL A 298 -11.93 -27.90 8.53
CA VAL A 298 -12.47 -26.57 8.18
C VAL A 298 -13.75 -26.72 7.37
N THR A 299 -14.79 -25.94 7.68
CA THR A 299 -16.11 -25.99 7.01
C THR A 299 -16.75 -24.61 6.88
N GLY A 300 -17.81 -24.47 6.08
CA GLY A 300 -18.52 -23.19 5.87
C GLY A 300 -17.76 -22.24 4.95
N LYS A 301 -18.31 -21.05 4.71
CA LYS A 301 -17.71 -20.05 3.81
C LYS A 301 -16.53 -19.38 4.49
N ILE A 302 -15.34 -19.90 4.23
CA ILE A 302 -14.08 -19.33 4.70
C ILE A 302 -13.02 -19.48 3.63
N ASP A 303 -12.30 -18.40 3.37
CA ASP A 303 -11.14 -18.39 2.50
C ASP A 303 -9.86 -18.48 3.35
N ILE A 304 -9.02 -19.45 3.04
CA ILE A 304 -7.74 -19.69 3.70
C ILE A 304 -6.62 -19.18 2.80
N ASN A 305 -5.92 -18.12 3.20
CA ASN A 305 -4.78 -17.60 2.46
C ASN A 305 -3.48 -17.96 3.20
N LEU A 306 -2.51 -18.51 2.47
CA LEU A 306 -1.26 -18.99 3.03
C LEU A 306 -0.08 -18.15 2.53
N THR A 307 0.89 -17.88 3.41
CA THR A 307 2.15 -17.22 3.06
C THR A 307 3.28 -17.88 3.83
N ASN A 308 4.21 -18.53 3.13
CA ASN A 308 5.27 -19.35 3.76
C ASN A 308 4.70 -20.44 4.70
N ALA A 309 3.63 -21.12 4.28
CA ALA A 309 2.96 -22.19 5.03
C ALA A 309 2.51 -23.32 4.08
N ASP A 310 2.41 -24.54 4.61
CA ASP A 310 2.17 -25.77 3.83
C ASP A 310 0.67 -25.99 3.53
N GLU A 311 0.24 -25.60 2.33
CA GLU A 311 -1.13 -25.77 1.84
C GLU A 311 -1.58 -27.25 1.81
N THR A 312 -0.66 -28.19 1.56
CA THR A 312 -0.99 -29.61 1.38
C THR A 312 -1.62 -30.24 2.62
N ARG A 313 -1.45 -29.62 3.80
CA ARG A 313 -2.10 -30.01 5.05
C ARG A 313 -3.62 -29.91 5.01
N PHE A 314 -4.17 -29.07 4.14
CA PHE A 314 -5.62 -28.93 3.96
C PHE A 314 -6.22 -29.92 2.94
N THR A 315 -5.41 -30.68 2.21
CA THR A 315 -5.90 -31.67 1.23
C THR A 315 -6.79 -32.72 1.90
N GLY A 316 -8.07 -32.79 1.49
CA GLY A 316 -9.07 -33.69 2.08
C GLY A 316 -9.49 -33.32 3.51
N LYS A 317 -9.20 -32.10 3.98
CA LYS A 317 -9.53 -31.59 5.32
C LYS A 317 -10.52 -30.42 5.31
N THR A 318 -11.00 -30.02 4.14
CA THR A 318 -11.91 -28.89 3.92
C THR A 318 -13.31 -29.36 3.52
N GLY A 319 -14.34 -28.58 3.88
CA GLY A 319 -15.70 -28.73 3.37
C GLY A 319 -15.88 -28.02 2.02
N ALA A 320 -17.00 -28.27 1.34
CA ALA A 320 -17.23 -27.81 -0.04
C ALA A 320 -17.26 -26.27 -0.23
N ASP A 321 -17.65 -25.51 0.79
CA ASP A 321 -17.71 -24.04 0.77
C ASP A 321 -16.38 -23.36 1.20
N VAL A 322 -15.35 -24.14 1.51
CA VAL A 322 -14.04 -23.62 1.92
C VAL A 322 -13.20 -23.37 0.68
N THR A 323 -12.65 -22.17 0.56
CA THR A 323 -11.69 -21.83 -0.49
C THR A 323 -10.28 -21.72 0.08
N ILE A 324 -9.28 -21.90 -0.80
CA ILE A 324 -7.87 -21.68 -0.48
C ILE A 324 -7.31 -20.76 -1.55
N GLY A 325 -6.60 -19.71 -1.14
CA GLY A 325 -5.92 -18.77 -2.03
C GLY A 325 -6.82 -17.98 -2.98
N GLN A 326 -8.11 -17.79 -2.67
CA GLN A 326 -8.98 -16.93 -3.49
C GLN A 326 -8.81 -15.44 -3.18
N ASP A 327 -8.01 -15.09 -2.16
CA ASP A 327 -7.76 -13.74 -1.68
C ASP A 327 -9.04 -12.91 -1.43
N VAL A 328 -10.08 -13.56 -0.88
CA VAL A 328 -11.40 -12.96 -0.68
C VAL A 328 -11.31 -11.66 0.10
N TYR A 329 -11.97 -10.62 -0.42
CA TYR A 329 -12.02 -9.32 0.22
C TYR A 329 -12.93 -9.29 1.45
N ILE A 330 -12.35 -8.86 2.56
CA ILE A 330 -13.03 -8.39 3.77
C ILE A 330 -12.87 -6.87 3.82
N ALA A 331 -13.99 -6.15 3.77
CA ALA A 331 -13.98 -4.69 3.88
C ALA A 331 -13.63 -4.22 5.30
N ALA A 332 -12.96 -3.07 5.41
CA ALA A 332 -12.73 -2.44 6.72
C ALA A 332 -14.08 -2.10 7.40
N ALA A 333 -14.26 -2.54 8.64
CA ALA A 333 -15.48 -2.33 9.40
C ALA A 333 -15.21 -2.41 10.92
N GLY A 334 -15.36 -1.28 11.62
CA GLY A 334 -15.07 -1.22 13.06
C GLY A 334 -13.62 -1.61 13.36
N CYS A 335 -13.43 -2.74 14.05
CA CYS A 335 -12.12 -3.28 14.42
C CYS A 335 -11.50 -4.20 13.35
N ILE A 336 -12.22 -4.47 12.26
CA ILE A 336 -11.76 -5.28 11.13
C ILE A 336 -10.96 -4.39 10.17
N PRO A 337 -9.66 -4.65 9.92
CA PRO A 337 -8.92 -4.00 8.84
C PRO A 337 -9.40 -4.51 7.47
N ALA A 338 -9.30 -3.68 6.43
CA ALA A 338 -9.53 -4.15 5.06
C ALA A 338 -8.45 -5.19 4.69
N LYS A 339 -8.86 -6.32 4.13
CA LYS A 339 -7.94 -7.38 3.70
C LYS A 339 -8.42 -8.10 2.45
N GLY A 340 -7.48 -8.45 1.59
CA GLY A 340 -7.71 -9.09 0.30
C GLY A 340 -7.94 -8.10 -0.83
N SER A 341 -8.03 -8.64 -2.04
CA SER A 341 -8.24 -7.88 -3.25
C SER A 341 -9.73 -7.56 -3.41
N GLY A 342 -10.11 -6.31 -3.14
CA GLY A 342 -11.45 -5.80 -3.41
C GLY A 342 -11.89 -6.13 -4.83
N GLY A 343 -13.00 -6.85 -4.97
CA GLY A 343 -13.53 -7.22 -6.28
C GLY A 343 -13.79 -5.97 -7.12
N CYS A 344 -13.18 -5.89 -8.29
CA CYS A 344 -13.26 -4.73 -9.18
C CYS A 344 -14.71 -4.54 -9.64
N ASP A 345 -15.36 -3.45 -9.21
CA ASP A 345 -16.71 -3.12 -9.70
C ASP A 345 -16.60 -2.31 -11.01
N ASP A 346 -16.47 -3.06 -12.11
CA ASP A 346 -16.42 -2.56 -13.49
C ASP A 346 -17.64 -1.70 -13.86
N SER A 347 -18.76 -1.84 -13.12
CA SER A 347 -20.00 -1.07 -13.33
C SER A 347 -19.99 0.28 -12.62
N ALA A 348 -19.33 0.37 -11.46
CA ALA A 348 -19.18 1.59 -10.67
C ALA A 348 -18.06 2.50 -11.19
N LEU A 349 -16.94 1.92 -11.65
CA LEU A 349 -15.73 2.64 -12.05
C LEU A 349 -16.04 3.88 -12.90
N SER A 350 -15.62 5.07 -12.46
CA SER A 350 -15.78 6.31 -13.21
C SER A 350 -14.60 7.27 -13.01
N PHE A 351 -14.53 8.32 -13.81
CA PHE A 351 -13.37 9.20 -13.86
C PHE A 351 -13.76 10.68 -13.81
N THR A 352 -12.97 11.49 -13.11
CA THR A 352 -13.12 12.96 -13.07
C THR A 352 -11.82 13.61 -13.50
N LEU A 353 -11.86 14.44 -14.55
CA LEU A 353 -10.73 15.30 -14.93
C LEU A 353 -10.61 16.40 -13.89
N LEU A 354 -9.56 16.36 -13.07
CA LEU A 354 -9.33 17.32 -12.00
C LEU A 354 -8.66 18.58 -12.56
N ALA A 355 -7.57 18.39 -13.29
CA ALA A 355 -6.77 19.46 -13.87
C ALA A 355 -6.21 19.08 -15.24
N THR A 356 -6.08 20.08 -16.12
CA THR A 356 -5.22 20.02 -17.30
C THR A 356 -4.02 20.94 -17.09
N VAL A 357 -2.85 20.52 -17.54
CA VAL A 357 -1.62 21.30 -17.46
C VAL A 357 -1.09 21.49 -18.87
N THR A 358 -0.91 22.75 -19.27
CA THR A 358 -0.35 23.13 -20.58
C THR A 358 1.06 22.54 -20.77
N SER A 359 1.46 22.19 -21.99
CA SER A 359 2.86 21.82 -22.26
C SER A 359 3.80 23.01 -22.04
N PRO A 360 5.01 22.81 -21.50
CA PRO A 360 6.08 23.81 -21.56
C PRO A 360 6.56 24.01 -23.00
N GLU A 361 7.13 25.17 -23.27
CA GLU A 361 7.65 25.58 -24.58
C GLU A 361 9.13 25.97 -24.43
N VAL A 362 9.97 25.51 -25.35
CA VAL A 362 11.41 25.79 -25.38
C VAL A 362 11.81 26.02 -26.83
N ASN A 363 12.44 27.16 -27.14
CA ASN A 363 12.86 27.53 -28.51
C ASN A 363 11.72 27.40 -29.55
N ASP A 364 10.54 27.95 -29.24
CA ASP A 364 9.29 27.86 -30.03
C ASP A 364 8.76 26.42 -30.24
N ALA A 365 9.30 25.41 -29.55
CA ALA A 365 8.86 24.03 -29.59
C ALA A 365 8.03 23.65 -28.35
N LEU A 366 6.76 23.26 -28.57
CA LEU A 366 5.91 22.68 -27.53
C LEU A 366 6.40 21.27 -27.18
N LEU A 367 6.78 21.08 -25.92
CA LEU A 367 7.34 19.82 -25.46
C LEU A 367 6.24 18.79 -25.14
N SER A 368 6.55 17.50 -25.35
CA SER A 368 5.67 16.38 -24.98
C SER A 368 6.11 15.78 -23.65
N ALA A 369 5.16 15.46 -22.76
CA ALA A 369 5.46 14.76 -21.51
C ALA A 369 5.78 13.27 -21.76
N THR A 370 6.82 12.74 -21.09
CA THR A 370 7.43 11.42 -21.42
C THR A 370 7.37 10.38 -20.31
N ASP A 371 7.31 10.83 -19.06
CA ASP A 371 7.33 9.98 -17.87
C ASP A 371 6.76 10.73 -16.67
N VAL A 372 6.23 9.99 -15.70
CA VAL A 372 5.71 10.55 -14.44
C VAL A 372 6.11 9.63 -13.29
N ARG A 373 6.90 10.16 -12.35
CA ARG A 373 7.28 9.48 -11.12
C ARG A 373 6.59 10.14 -9.93
N ILE A 374 6.05 9.35 -9.01
CA ILE A 374 5.28 9.85 -7.86
C ILE A 374 5.94 9.37 -6.56
N VAL A 375 6.37 10.32 -5.72
CA VAL A 375 7.08 10.08 -4.45
C VAL A 375 6.54 11.04 -3.40
N ASP A 376 6.13 10.53 -2.24
CA ASP A 376 5.68 11.29 -1.06
C ASP A 376 4.74 12.47 -1.39
N GLY A 377 3.73 12.18 -2.22
CA GLY A 377 2.70 13.13 -2.63
C GLY A 377 3.15 14.18 -3.64
N HIS A 378 4.30 13.99 -4.29
CA HIS A 378 4.81 14.85 -5.36
C HIS A 378 4.93 14.06 -6.66
N ALA A 379 4.54 14.67 -7.78
CA ALA A 379 4.68 14.10 -9.13
C ALA A 379 5.76 14.84 -9.93
N TYR A 380 6.79 14.11 -10.35
CA TYR A 380 7.90 14.57 -11.16
C TYR A 380 7.65 14.16 -12.61
N VAL A 381 7.73 15.10 -13.55
CA VAL A 381 7.34 14.90 -14.95
C VAL A 381 8.47 15.36 -15.87
N SER A 382 8.93 14.47 -16.74
CA SER A 382 9.91 14.78 -17.78
C SER A 382 9.26 15.12 -19.11
N TYR A 383 9.93 15.97 -19.89
CA TYR A 383 9.50 16.42 -21.20
C TYR A 383 10.62 16.39 -22.24
N HIS A 384 10.25 16.22 -23.50
CA HIS A 384 11.16 16.25 -24.66
C HIS A 384 10.57 16.98 -25.88
N THR A 385 11.41 17.30 -26.87
CA THR A 385 10.96 17.90 -28.14
C THR A 385 10.08 16.92 -28.90
N ASN A 386 9.00 17.42 -29.49
CA ASN A 386 8.24 16.64 -30.46
C ASN A 386 8.96 16.68 -31.83
N ASP A 387 9.88 15.74 -32.04
CA ASP A 387 10.72 15.64 -33.26
C ASP A 387 9.92 15.59 -34.57
N GLU A 388 8.69 15.05 -34.56
CA GLU A 388 7.82 14.97 -35.73
C GLU A 388 7.36 16.37 -36.20
N VAL A 389 7.23 17.32 -35.27
CA VAL A 389 6.74 18.69 -35.52
C VAL A 389 7.87 19.71 -35.60
N TYR A 390 8.85 19.63 -34.69
CA TYR A 390 9.88 20.65 -34.50
C TYR A 390 11.29 20.21 -34.93
N GLY A 391 11.44 18.95 -35.33
CA GLY A 391 12.72 18.35 -35.72
C GLY A 391 13.65 18.07 -34.53
N ASN A 392 14.74 17.36 -34.81
CA ASN A 392 15.69 16.82 -33.83
C ASN A 392 16.64 17.90 -33.26
N THR A 393 16.09 18.91 -32.59
CA THR A 393 16.83 19.83 -31.72
C THR A 393 16.36 19.61 -30.27
N PRO A 394 17.18 18.98 -29.42
CA PRO A 394 16.78 18.62 -28.06
C PRO A 394 16.43 19.84 -27.21
N GLY A 395 15.18 19.89 -26.76
CA GLY A 395 14.63 20.83 -25.80
C GLY A 395 13.84 20.05 -24.74
N GLY A 396 13.98 20.42 -23.48
CA GLY A 396 13.55 19.59 -22.37
C GLY A 396 12.95 20.38 -21.23
N ALA A 397 12.16 19.68 -20.41
CA ALA A 397 11.73 20.22 -19.13
C ALA A 397 11.65 19.13 -18.06
N ILE A 398 11.80 19.55 -16.81
CA ILE A 398 11.40 18.82 -15.62
C ILE A 398 10.40 19.70 -14.86
N ARG A 399 9.20 19.20 -14.61
CA ARG A 399 8.21 19.86 -13.76
C ARG A 399 7.92 19.01 -12.52
N VAL A 400 7.67 19.67 -11.40
CA VAL A 400 7.31 19.02 -10.14
C VAL A 400 5.99 19.58 -9.64
N PHE A 401 5.05 18.70 -9.36
CA PHE A 401 3.73 19.02 -8.86
C PHE A 401 3.56 18.53 -7.42
N ASP A 402 3.05 19.37 -6.54
CA ASP A 402 2.43 18.91 -5.28
C ASP A 402 1.05 18.33 -5.62
N VAL A 403 0.84 17.08 -5.21
CA VAL A 403 -0.39 16.31 -5.40
C VAL A 403 -0.88 15.69 -4.08
N GLN A 404 -0.41 16.20 -2.93
CA GLN A 404 -0.83 15.76 -1.59
C GLN A 404 -2.33 16.00 -1.36
N ASN A 405 -2.86 17.10 -1.89
CA ASN A 405 -4.29 17.30 -2.06
C ASN A 405 -4.72 16.84 -3.46
N PRO A 406 -5.30 15.63 -3.62
CA PRO A 406 -5.68 15.13 -4.93
C PRO A 406 -6.75 15.98 -5.63
N SER A 407 -7.48 16.82 -4.91
CA SER A 407 -8.50 17.72 -5.49
C SER A 407 -7.97 19.09 -5.88
N ALA A 408 -6.70 19.41 -5.58
CA ALA A 408 -6.07 20.70 -5.91
C ALA A 408 -4.55 20.54 -6.14
N PRO A 409 -4.13 19.82 -7.19
CA PRO A 409 -2.72 19.70 -7.56
C PRO A 409 -2.15 21.07 -7.97
N SER A 410 -0.86 21.31 -7.70
CA SER A 410 -0.19 22.57 -8.05
C SER A 410 1.22 22.35 -8.60
N LEU A 411 1.61 23.15 -9.61
CA LEU A 411 2.97 23.16 -10.16
C LEU A 411 3.87 24.00 -9.24
N ILE A 412 4.88 23.38 -8.62
CA ILE A 412 5.72 23.99 -7.57
C ILE A 412 7.16 24.30 -8.01
N SER A 413 7.64 23.66 -9.08
CA SER A 413 8.88 24.06 -9.77
C SER A 413 8.87 23.61 -11.23
N GLU A 414 9.53 24.38 -12.09
CA GLU A 414 9.77 24.07 -13.49
C GLU A 414 11.23 24.36 -13.85
N ALA A 415 11.93 23.39 -14.41
CA ALA A 415 13.22 23.59 -15.06
C ALA A 415 13.07 23.36 -16.58
N LEU A 416 13.50 24.32 -17.40
CA LEU A 416 13.51 24.27 -18.86
C LEU A 416 14.97 24.20 -19.36
N PHE A 417 15.20 23.45 -20.44
CA PHE A 417 16.53 23.16 -20.96
C PHE A 417 16.59 23.31 -22.49
N ASN A 418 17.44 24.22 -22.98
CA ASN A 418 17.51 24.65 -24.38
C ASN A 418 18.30 23.71 -25.31
N ASN A 419 19.03 22.74 -24.76
CA ASN A 419 19.99 21.91 -25.51
C ASN A 419 19.95 20.41 -25.18
N MET A 420 19.02 19.97 -24.34
CA MET A 420 18.91 18.60 -23.84
C MET A 420 17.45 18.29 -23.47
N GLU A 421 17.08 17.02 -23.55
CA GLU A 421 15.69 16.58 -23.39
C GLU A 421 15.59 15.24 -22.65
N PHE A 422 14.42 14.90 -22.11
CA PHE A 422 14.26 13.79 -21.16
C PHE A 422 13.13 12.84 -21.52
N ASN A 423 13.45 11.55 -21.62
CA ASN A 423 12.49 10.48 -21.87
C ASN A 423 12.00 9.81 -20.59
N GLY A 424 12.73 9.93 -19.49
CA GLY A 424 12.43 9.26 -18.23
C GLY A 424 12.85 10.05 -17.00
N VAL A 425 12.13 9.88 -15.89
CA VAL A 425 12.44 10.50 -14.61
C VAL A 425 12.27 9.49 -13.46
N GLU A 426 13.20 9.51 -12.52
CA GLU A 426 13.16 8.82 -11.24
C GLU A 426 13.43 9.83 -10.14
N ALA A 427 12.85 9.62 -8.97
CA ALA A 427 12.99 10.51 -7.83
C ALA A 427 13.12 9.72 -6.54
N THR A 428 13.92 10.26 -5.63
CA THR A 428 14.01 9.86 -4.23
C THR A 428 13.74 11.09 -3.38
N ASN A 429 13.55 10.92 -2.09
CA ASN A 429 13.26 12.04 -1.17
C ASN A 429 14.38 13.10 -1.13
N THR A 430 15.56 12.81 -1.68
CA THR A 430 16.74 13.69 -1.68
C THR A 430 17.34 13.97 -3.07
N LYS A 431 16.94 13.25 -4.13
CA LYS A 431 17.57 13.37 -5.45
C LYS A 431 16.66 13.00 -6.62
N LEU A 432 16.68 13.84 -7.65
CA LEU A 432 16.12 13.63 -8.98
C LEU A 432 17.14 12.93 -9.88
N TYR A 433 16.66 12.05 -10.75
CA TYR A 433 17.40 11.46 -11.87
C TYR A 433 16.55 11.61 -13.14
N ALA A 434 17.08 12.21 -14.21
CA ALA A 434 16.38 12.28 -15.49
C ALA A 434 17.24 11.70 -16.61
N ALA A 435 16.71 10.69 -17.30
CA ALA A 435 17.32 10.00 -18.42
C ALA A 435 16.90 10.64 -19.75
N GLY A 436 17.87 10.91 -20.61
CA GLY A 436 17.61 11.62 -21.87
C GLY A 436 18.79 11.69 -22.82
N GLN A 437 18.83 12.75 -23.62
CA GLN A 437 19.90 13.00 -24.59
C GLN A 437 20.18 14.49 -24.82
N ASN A 438 21.32 14.77 -25.43
CA ASN A 438 21.60 15.98 -26.17
C ASN A 438 22.31 15.64 -27.49
N LYS A 439 22.77 16.64 -28.25
CA LYS A 439 23.49 16.43 -29.53
C LYS A 439 24.79 15.61 -29.40
N ALA A 440 25.31 15.37 -28.20
CA ALA A 440 26.50 14.54 -27.93
C ALA A 440 26.17 13.09 -27.48
N GLY A 441 24.89 12.73 -27.36
CA GLY A 441 24.41 11.38 -27.04
C GLY A 441 23.60 11.29 -25.74
N ALA A 442 23.51 10.07 -25.20
CA ALA A 442 22.74 9.77 -24.01
C ALA A 442 23.35 10.42 -22.75
N LEU A 443 22.48 10.87 -21.84
CA LEU A 443 22.88 11.50 -20.59
C LEU A 443 21.93 11.21 -19.43
N LEU A 444 22.46 11.37 -18.23
CA LEU A 444 21.74 11.43 -16.96
C LEU A 444 21.91 12.83 -16.39
N LEU A 445 20.81 13.52 -16.12
CA LEU A 445 20.77 14.71 -15.27
C LEU A 445 20.50 14.27 -13.83
N THR A 446 21.17 14.89 -12.84
CA THR A 446 20.76 14.79 -11.43
C THR A 446 20.60 16.16 -10.81
N ALA A 447 19.66 16.27 -9.86
CA ALA A 447 19.42 17.48 -9.08
C ALA A 447 19.08 17.10 -7.62
N PRO A 448 19.44 17.93 -6.63
CA PRO A 448 18.98 17.74 -5.25
C PRO A 448 17.47 17.96 -5.13
N ILE A 449 16.83 17.19 -4.25
CA ILE A 449 15.43 17.36 -3.82
C ILE A 449 15.42 17.64 -2.31
N ASN A 450 14.52 18.52 -1.87
CA ASN A 450 14.22 18.71 -0.45
C ASN A 450 12.70 18.90 -0.28
N ASN A 451 12.09 18.18 0.67
CA ASN A 451 10.64 18.18 0.93
C ASN A 451 9.78 18.06 -0.34
N GLY A 452 10.19 17.21 -1.28
CA GLY A 452 9.46 16.96 -2.53
C GLY A 452 9.63 18.01 -3.64
N ASN A 453 10.41 19.07 -3.42
CA ASN A 453 10.70 20.10 -4.42
C ASN A 453 12.17 20.04 -4.89
N LEU A 454 12.47 20.56 -6.08
CA LEU A 454 13.86 20.78 -6.51
C LEU A 454 14.55 21.74 -5.52
N ALA A 455 15.74 21.39 -5.04
CA ALA A 455 16.48 22.16 -4.03
C ALA A 455 17.73 22.83 -4.65
N VAL A 456 17.53 23.53 -5.76
CA VAL A 456 18.58 24.10 -6.60
C VAL A 456 18.61 25.63 -6.41
N ASN A 457 19.70 26.11 -5.82
CA ASN A 457 19.99 27.54 -5.62
C ASN A 457 21.07 28.05 -6.61
N ASP A 458 21.72 27.14 -7.33
CA ASP A 458 22.75 27.40 -8.34
C ASP A 458 22.58 26.37 -9.47
N LEU A 459 22.46 26.81 -10.72
CA LEU A 459 22.22 25.92 -11.87
C LEU A 459 23.33 24.88 -12.07
N SER A 460 24.54 25.08 -11.55
CA SER A 460 25.59 24.06 -11.56
C SER A 460 25.24 22.81 -10.73
N GLN A 461 24.25 22.88 -9.84
CA GLN A 461 23.70 21.72 -9.11
C GLN A 461 22.91 20.75 -10.02
N PHE A 462 22.55 21.18 -11.24
CA PHE A 462 22.10 20.29 -12.32
C PHE A 462 23.27 19.55 -12.97
N THR A 463 23.75 18.49 -12.30
CA THR A 463 24.92 17.73 -12.77
C THR A 463 24.57 16.85 -13.97
N LYS A 464 25.29 16.99 -15.09
CA LYS A 464 25.13 16.21 -16.32
C LYS A 464 26.19 15.09 -16.38
N HIS A 465 25.77 13.82 -16.52
CA HIS A 465 26.63 12.65 -16.62
C HIS A 465 26.43 11.96 -17.97
N LYS A 466 27.53 11.67 -18.68
CA LYS A 466 27.46 11.00 -19.99
C LYS A 466 27.13 9.52 -19.81
N LEU A 467 26.18 9.00 -20.59
CA LEU A 467 25.83 7.59 -20.63
C LEU A 467 26.33 6.91 -21.91
N PRO A 468 26.41 5.56 -21.93
CA PRO A 468 26.54 4.81 -23.16
C PRO A 468 25.31 4.98 -24.07
N ALA A 469 25.54 4.92 -25.38
CA ALA A 469 24.55 5.03 -26.46
C ALA A 469 24.03 6.45 -26.78
N ALA A 470 23.05 6.54 -27.68
CA ALA A 470 22.58 7.80 -28.26
C ALA A 470 21.43 8.46 -27.49
N SER A 471 20.60 7.67 -26.80
CA SER A 471 19.47 8.16 -26.00
C SER A 471 19.21 7.25 -24.80
N ALA A 472 18.92 7.85 -23.63
CA ALA A 472 18.46 7.12 -22.45
C ALA A 472 16.94 7.24 -22.28
N LYS A 473 16.27 6.12 -21.94
CA LYS A 473 14.80 5.97 -21.95
C LYS A 473 14.18 6.00 -20.55
N ASN A 474 14.81 5.40 -19.56
CA ASN A 474 14.24 5.18 -18.22
C ASN A 474 15.36 5.03 -17.18
N THR A 475 15.05 5.39 -15.93
CA THR A 475 15.88 5.26 -14.73
C THR A 475 15.08 4.59 -13.62
N VAL A 476 15.73 3.78 -12.78
CA VAL A 476 15.11 3.20 -11.58
C VAL A 476 16.15 2.98 -10.48
N SER A 477 15.82 3.28 -9.22
CA SER A 477 16.75 3.21 -8.08
C SER A 477 16.44 2.07 -7.12
N TYR A 478 17.40 1.15 -6.90
CA TYR A 478 17.34 0.10 -5.86
C TYR A 478 18.75 -0.48 -5.59
N ASN A 479 18.94 -1.18 -4.46
CA ASN A 479 20.24 -1.73 -4.01
C ASN A 479 21.41 -0.73 -3.99
N ASN A 480 21.14 0.54 -3.66
CA ASN A 480 22.11 1.64 -3.75
C ASN A 480 22.70 1.86 -5.16
N GLN A 481 22.10 1.28 -6.20
CA GLN A 481 22.43 1.48 -7.60
C GLN A 481 21.33 2.29 -8.30
N LEU A 482 21.72 3.04 -9.32
CA LEU A 482 20.80 3.64 -10.28
C LEU A 482 20.88 2.82 -11.57
N TRP A 483 19.84 2.07 -11.89
CA TRP A 483 19.73 1.39 -13.17
C TRP A 483 19.20 2.34 -14.23
N VAL A 484 19.85 2.35 -15.39
CA VAL A 484 19.49 3.19 -16.53
C VAL A 484 19.34 2.35 -17.78
N VAL A 485 18.24 2.59 -18.51
CA VAL A 485 18.00 2.02 -19.83
C VAL A 485 18.50 3.02 -20.88
N SER A 486 19.43 2.62 -21.74
CA SER A 486 19.73 3.38 -22.96
C SER A 486 19.57 2.54 -24.23
N GLY A 487 19.17 3.21 -25.30
CA GLY A 487 18.85 2.61 -26.60
C GLY A 487 19.79 3.07 -27.71
N ALA A 488 19.58 2.51 -28.90
CA ALA A 488 20.47 2.60 -30.06
C ALA A 488 21.81 1.85 -29.88
N VAL A 489 22.80 2.14 -30.74
CA VAL A 489 24.09 1.44 -30.78
C VAL A 489 24.85 1.62 -29.46
N ASN A 490 25.35 0.53 -28.89
CA ASN A 490 25.94 0.44 -27.55
C ASN A 490 24.96 0.72 -26.39
N GLY A 491 23.64 0.59 -26.63
CA GLY A 491 22.59 0.61 -25.60
C GLY A 491 22.60 -0.63 -24.71
N GLY A 492 21.69 -0.65 -23.73
CA GLY A 492 21.57 -1.72 -22.75
C GLY A 492 20.97 -1.26 -21.43
N PHE A 493 21.08 -2.10 -20.41
CA PHE A 493 20.76 -1.77 -19.03
C PHE A 493 22.05 -1.59 -18.23
N PHE A 494 22.28 -0.40 -17.69
CA PHE A 494 23.50 -0.04 -16.99
C PHE A 494 23.20 0.20 -15.51
N ALA A 495 23.88 -0.53 -14.62
CA ALA A 495 23.90 -0.17 -13.20
C ALA A 495 24.98 0.89 -12.98
N LEU A 496 24.58 2.04 -12.47
CA LEU A 496 25.47 3.14 -12.11
C LEU A 496 25.61 3.19 -10.59
N ASP A 497 26.81 3.45 -10.09
CA ASP A 497 27.08 3.67 -8.67
C ASP A 497 26.97 5.17 -8.31
N PRO A 498 25.93 5.61 -7.58
CA PRO A 498 25.75 7.01 -7.21
C PRO A 498 26.80 7.54 -6.22
N GLN A 499 27.54 6.66 -5.53
CA GLN A 499 28.62 7.02 -4.61
C GLN A 499 29.96 7.18 -5.34
N ASN A 500 30.15 6.47 -6.46
CA ASN A 500 31.35 6.52 -7.29
C ASN A 500 31.10 7.30 -8.60
N GLY A 501 30.51 8.49 -8.51
CA GLY A 501 30.36 9.42 -9.64
C GLY A 501 29.54 8.88 -10.82
N TYR A 502 28.60 7.96 -10.56
CA TYR A 502 27.80 7.27 -11.58
C TYR A 502 28.61 6.39 -12.54
N ALA A 503 29.74 5.86 -12.08
CA ALA A 503 30.49 4.84 -12.81
C ALA A 503 29.61 3.61 -13.11
N VAL A 504 29.71 3.09 -14.34
CA VAL A 504 29.05 1.84 -14.75
C VAL A 504 29.68 0.66 -14.00
N THR A 505 28.91 0.04 -13.11
CA THR A 505 29.34 -1.16 -12.37
C THR A 505 28.86 -2.46 -13.01
N GLN A 506 27.77 -2.41 -13.78
CA GLN A 506 27.21 -3.55 -14.48
C GLN A 506 26.57 -3.12 -15.81
N ASN A 507 26.65 -3.99 -16.82
CA ASN A 507 25.96 -3.86 -18.10
C ASN A 507 25.22 -5.17 -18.40
N LEU A 508 23.91 -5.10 -18.68
CA LEU A 508 23.11 -6.20 -19.18
C LEU A 508 22.62 -5.88 -20.60
N TYR A 509 22.84 -6.81 -21.53
CA TYR A 509 22.56 -6.69 -22.95
C TYR A 509 23.14 -5.42 -23.59
N ASN A 510 24.41 -5.47 -24.01
CA ASN A 510 25.00 -4.43 -24.84
C ASN A 510 24.42 -4.46 -26.27
N SER A 511 23.17 -4.00 -26.44
CA SER A 511 22.45 -3.97 -27.71
C SER A 511 21.25 -3.01 -27.72
N THR A 512 20.67 -2.79 -28.90
CA THR A 512 19.54 -1.89 -29.16
C THR A 512 18.21 -2.33 -28.53
N ARG A 513 18.15 -3.52 -27.91
CA ARG A 513 16.91 -4.20 -27.54
C ARG A 513 16.31 -3.75 -26.21
N ALA A 514 17.08 -3.08 -25.36
CA ALA A 514 16.63 -2.63 -24.04
C ALA A 514 15.50 -1.59 -24.16
N LYS A 515 14.38 -1.79 -23.44
CA LYS A 515 13.20 -0.91 -23.51
C LYS A 515 12.88 -0.25 -22.17
N TYR A 516 12.73 -1.05 -21.10
CA TYR A 516 12.30 -0.55 -19.79
C TYR A 516 12.83 -1.38 -18.62
N SER A 517 12.98 -0.76 -17.45
CA SER A 517 13.31 -1.45 -16.19
C SER A 517 12.38 -1.00 -15.05
N ALA A 518 12.02 -1.91 -14.16
CA ALA A 518 11.16 -1.63 -13.02
C ALA A 518 11.50 -2.53 -11.83
N ASN A 519 11.06 -2.14 -10.63
CA ASN A 519 11.15 -2.96 -9.43
C ASN A 519 9.89 -2.81 -8.57
N ASN A 520 9.65 -3.78 -7.70
CA ASN A 520 8.72 -3.70 -6.57
C ASN A 520 9.53 -3.90 -5.26
N ALA A 521 8.87 -4.30 -4.17
CA ALA A 521 9.54 -4.56 -2.89
C ALA A 521 10.38 -5.86 -2.84
N THR A 522 10.20 -6.78 -3.79
CA THR A 522 10.76 -8.15 -3.75
C THR A 522 11.56 -8.55 -4.99
N HIS A 523 11.34 -7.88 -6.13
CA HIS A 523 11.87 -8.21 -7.45
C HIS A 523 12.32 -6.96 -8.22
N GLN A 524 13.29 -7.18 -9.10
CA GLN A 524 13.68 -6.28 -10.19
C GLN A 524 13.39 -6.97 -11.54
N ALA A 525 13.02 -6.20 -12.56
CA ALA A 525 12.72 -6.72 -13.88
C ALA A 525 13.18 -5.79 -15.01
N PHE A 526 13.65 -6.39 -16.10
CA PHE A 526 14.19 -5.71 -17.28
C PHE A 526 13.50 -6.26 -18.54
N PHE A 527 12.86 -5.37 -19.29
CA PHE A 527 12.13 -5.73 -20.50
C PHE A 527 12.90 -5.33 -21.76
N ALA A 528 13.16 -6.32 -22.61
CA ALA A 528 13.85 -6.19 -23.88
C ALA A 528 12.98 -6.72 -25.03
N ALA A 529 13.09 -6.13 -26.22
CA ALA A 529 12.39 -6.60 -27.41
C ALA A 529 13.24 -6.49 -28.67
N GLU A 530 13.20 -7.56 -29.47
CA GLU A 530 13.81 -7.69 -30.79
C GLU A 530 12.71 -7.95 -31.83
N SER A 531 13.05 -7.95 -33.11
CA SER A 531 12.10 -8.12 -34.22
C SER A 531 11.51 -9.54 -34.35
N ASP A 532 12.02 -10.52 -33.60
CA ASP A 532 11.57 -11.92 -33.64
C ASP A 532 11.06 -12.47 -32.29
N LYS A 533 11.44 -11.89 -31.14
CA LYS A 533 10.82 -12.15 -29.82
C LYS A 533 11.00 -11.03 -28.79
N ALA A 534 10.22 -11.11 -27.71
CA ALA A 534 10.42 -10.30 -26.51
C ALA A 534 11.14 -11.09 -25.40
N TYR A 535 11.76 -10.39 -24.46
CA TYR A 535 12.55 -10.92 -23.35
C TYR A 535 12.17 -10.24 -22.04
N LEU A 536 11.99 -11.02 -20.97
CA LEU A 536 11.84 -10.52 -19.60
C LEU A 536 12.90 -11.18 -18.72
N ARG A 537 13.83 -10.38 -18.19
CA ARG A 537 14.74 -10.82 -17.12
C ARG A 537 14.15 -10.40 -15.78
N VAL A 538 13.95 -11.36 -14.89
CA VAL A 538 13.49 -11.14 -13.51
C VAL A 538 14.59 -11.59 -12.56
N ALA A 539 14.80 -10.87 -11.47
CA ALA A 539 15.61 -11.30 -10.34
C ALA A 539 14.94 -10.84 -9.05
N LYS A 540 15.34 -11.38 -7.90
CA LYS A 540 15.00 -10.79 -6.61
C LYS A 540 15.56 -9.37 -6.52
N LEU A 541 15.01 -8.55 -5.62
CA LEU A 541 15.41 -7.16 -5.50
C LEU A 541 16.92 -7.04 -5.29
N ASP A 542 17.53 -7.91 -4.46
CA ASP A 542 18.98 -8.01 -4.19
C ASP A 542 19.87 -8.42 -5.39
N GLY A 543 19.27 -8.82 -6.53
CA GLY A 543 19.97 -9.29 -7.73
C GLY A 543 20.20 -10.79 -7.80
N SER A 544 19.78 -11.56 -6.79
CA SER A 544 19.84 -13.03 -6.77
C SER A 544 18.66 -13.69 -7.50
N ASP A 545 18.72 -15.01 -7.68
CA ASP A 545 17.68 -15.82 -8.37
C ASP A 545 17.30 -15.26 -9.76
N VAL A 546 18.33 -14.95 -10.57
CA VAL A 546 18.17 -14.39 -11.92
C VAL A 546 17.55 -15.43 -12.87
N LYS A 547 16.42 -15.07 -13.48
CA LYS A 547 15.71 -15.84 -14.50
C LYS A 547 15.53 -14.98 -15.75
N GLU A 548 15.67 -15.57 -16.92
CA GLU A 548 15.44 -14.91 -18.21
C GLU A 548 14.42 -15.73 -19.01
N TYR A 549 13.35 -15.06 -19.43
CA TYR A 549 12.25 -15.64 -20.18
C TYR A 549 12.17 -15.01 -21.57
N SER A 550 11.83 -15.80 -22.58
CA SER A 550 11.65 -15.33 -23.96
C SER A 550 10.26 -15.67 -24.48
N PHE A 551 9.67 -14.75 -25.23
CA PHE A 551 8.28 -14.82 -25.68
C PHE A 551 8.19 -14.56 -27.19
N PRO A 552 8.31 -15.61 -28.03
CA PRO A 552 8.14 -15.51 -29.48
C PRO A 552 6.72 -15.12 -29.94
N THR A 553 5.75 -15.14 -29.01
CA THR A 553 4.36 -14.71 -29.27
C THR A 553 4.13 -13.22 -29.05
N LEU A 554 5.05 -12.52 -28.37
CA LEU A 554 4.95 -11.09 -28.03
C LEU A 554 5.78 -10.20 -28.98
N THR A 555 6.08 -10.71 -30.17
CA THR A 555 6.95 -10.08 -31.17
C THR A 555 6.28 -8.84 -31.81
N GLN A 556 6.92 -7.69 -31.64
CA GLN A 556 6.44 -6.39 -32.07
C GLN A 556 6.94 -6.05 -33.48
N GLN A 557 6.13 -5.40 -34.30
CA GLN A 557 6.59 -4.75 -35.52
C GLN A 557 7.08 -3.32 -35.25
N ILE A 558 6.49 -2.65 -34.25
CA ILE A 558 6.86 -1.30 -33.83
C ILE A 558 7.80 -1.42 -32.63
N VAL A 559 9.12 -1.34 -32.88
CA VAL A 559 10.15 -1.58 -31.86
C VAL A 559 10.71 -0.31 -31.20
N ASP A 560 10.38 0.89 -31.70
CA ASP A 560 10.97 2.14 -31.20
C ASP A 560 10.33 2.66 -29.90
N GLY A 561 9.22 2.05 -29.50
CA GLY A 561 8.48 2.36 -28.27
C GLY A 561 9.33 2.34 -26.99
N LYS A 562 8.76 2.95 -25.94
CA LYS A 562 9.32 2.89 -24.58
C LYS A 562 9.00 1.57 -23.88
N ASN A 563 7.88 0.94 -24.24
CA ASN A 563 7.38 -0.33 -23.70
C ASN A 563 7.41 -0.38 -22.17
N VAL A 564 6.66 0.53 -21.53
CA VAL A 564 6.64 0.63 -20.06
C VAL A 564 6.30 -0.72 -19.44
N LEU A 565 7.11 -1.09 -18.46
CA LEU A 565 6.95 -2.25 -17.59
C LEU A 565 6.57 -1.74 -16.20
N VAL A 566 5.50 -2.29 -15.62
CA VAL A 566 5.11 -2.04 -14.22
C VAL A 566 4.95 -3.38 -13.50
N LEU A 567 5.31 -3.42 -12.22
CA LEU A 567 5.20 -4.59 -11.36
C LEU A 567 4.15 -4.35 -10.28
N ASP A 568 3.34 -5.36 -9.99
CA ASP A 568 2.76 -5.53 -8.65
C ASP A 568 3.48 -6.65 -7.90
N ASP A 569 2.94 -7.15 -6.79
CA ASP A 569 3.61 -8.16 -5.96
C ASP A 569 3.79 -9.53 -6.64
N GLN A 570 2.97 -9.89 -7.64
CA GLN A 570 2.98 -11.20 -8.30
C GLN A 570 3.29 -11.12 -9.81
N TYR A 571 2.94 -10.03 -10.48
CA TYR A 571 2.93 -9.93 -11.94
C TYR A 571 3.76 -8.77 -12.49
N ALA A 572 4.40 -9.02 -13.62
CA ALA A 572 4.88 -8.02 -14.56
C ALA A 572 3.78 -7.71 -15.58
N TYR A 573 3.52 -6.42 -15.80
CA TYR A 573 2.64 -5.91 -16.84
C TYR A 573 3.45 -5.08 -17.82
N ILE A 574 3.39 -5.43 -19.11
CA ILE A 574 4.29 -4.88 -20.14
C ILE A 574 3.47 -4.30 -21.29
N ALA A 575 3.67 -3.03 -21.60
CA ALA A 575 3.19 -2.38 -22.82
C ALA A 575 4.03 -2.81 -24.04
N LEU A 576 3.39 -3.22 -25.12
CA LEU A 576 4.00 -3.90 -26.28
C LEU A 576 3.65 -3.22 -27.61
N SER A 577 3.48 -1.90 -27.64
CA SER A 577 3.23 -1.10 -28.86
C SER A 577 2.11 -1.68 -29.75
N ASP A 578 2.40 -2.25 -30.92
CA ASP A 578 1.41 -2.87 -31.82
C ASP A 578 0.80 -4.18 -31.27
N ARG A 579 1.38 -4.75 -30.22
CA ARG A 579 0.94 -5.97 -29.53
C ARG A 579 0.25 -5.73 -28.19
N GLY A 580 -0.11 -4.49 -27.86
CA GLY A 580 -0.98 -4.22 -26.71
C GLY A 580 -0.31 -4.39 -25.35
N VAL A 581 -0.83 -5.27 -24.48
CA VAL A 581 -0.30 -5.49 -23.12
C VAL A 581 -0.28 -6.97 -22.72
N ALA A 582 0.78 -7.39 -22.03
CA ALA A 582 0.94 -8.74 -21.47
C ALA A 582 0.98 -8.73 -19.94
N LYS A 583 0.48 -9.81 -19.31
CA LYS A 583 0.57 -10.13 -17.87
C LYS A 583 1.39 -11.41 -17.70
N ILE A 584 2.53 -11.31 -17.03
CA ILE A 584 3.48 -12.40 -16.82
C ILE A 584 3.70 -12.60 -15.31
N GLU A 585 3.66 -13.82 -14.82
CA GLU A 585 3.94 -14.11 -13.41
C GLU A 585 5.45 -14.04 -13.09
N LEU A 586 5.82 -13.29 -12.06
CA LEU A 586 7.22 -13.04 -11.69
C LEU A 586 7.97 -14.30 -11.25
N ALA A 587 7.28 -15.21 -10.55
CA ALA A 587 7.90 -16.40 -9.97
C ALA A 587 8.29 -17.46 -11.02
N THR A 588 7.47 -17.59 -12.06
CA THR A 588 7.50 -18.68 -13.05
C THR A 588 7.85 -18.22 -14.46
N GLY A 589 7.61 -16.95 -14.80
CA GLY A 589 7.70 -16.41 -16.16
C GLY A 589 6.52 -16.79 -17.05
N GLU A 590 5.45 -17.37 -16.50
CA GLU A 590 4.29 -17.81 -17.27
C GLU A 590 3.51 -16.60 -17.80
N LEU A 591 3.24 -16.56 -19.12
CA LEU A 591 2.35 -15.60 -19.75
C LEU A 591 0.89 -15.93 -19.39
N LYS A 592 0.35 -15.27 -18.37
CA LYS A 592 -1.01 -15.53 -17.85
C LYS A 592 -2.11 -14.92 -18.72
N ALA A 593 -1.85 -13.75 -19.32
CA ALA A 593 -2.79 -13.09 -20.21
C ALA A 593 -2.09 -12.14 -21.20
N HIS A 594 -2.74 -11.90 -22.33
CA HIS A 594 -2.30 -11.00 -23.39
C HIS A 594 -3.52 -10.35 -24.04
N PHE A 595 -3.46 -9.04 -24.29
CA PHE A 595 -4.54 -8.27 -24.91
C PHE A 595 -3.97 -7.37 -26.00
N VAL A 596 -4.54 -7.46 -27.20
CA VAL A 596 -4.18 -6.64 -28.37
C VAL A 596 -5.37 -5.75 -28.73
N PRO A 597 -5.28 -4.41 -28.58
CA PRO A 597 -6.36 -3.49 -28.95
C PRO A 597 -6.83 -3.69 -30.39
N ASN A 598 -5.90 -3.93 -31.32
CA ASN A 598 -6.20 -4.08 -32.74
C ASN A 598 -7.09 -5.29 -33.07
N ASP A 599 -7.12 -6.30 -32.19
CA ASP A 599 -7.90 -7.54 -32.36
C ASP A 599 -9.27 -7.48 -31.67
N PHE A 600 -9.47 -6.54 -30.73
CA PHE A 600 -10.73 -6.44 -29.98
C PHE A 600 -11.92 -6.04 -30.88
N ARG A 601 -13.03 -6.76 -30.74
CA ARG A 601 -14.29 -6.51 -31.45
C ARG A 601 -15.45 -6.43 -30.46
N LYS A 602 -16.35 -5.47 -30.67
CA LYS A 602 -17.66 -5.36 -30.00
C LYS A 602 -18.72 -5.39 -31.08
N ASP A 603 -19.71 -6.28 -30.95
CA ASP A 603 -20.77 -6.51 -31.95
C ASP A 603 -20.23 -6.75 -33.38
N GLY A 604 -19.12 -7.51 -33.47
CA GLY A 604 -18.40 -7.80 -34.72
C GLY A 604 -17.60 -6.62 -35.30
N LYS A 605 -17.72 -5.41 -34.74
CA LYS A 605 -17.05 -4.20 -35.19
C LYS A 605 -15.77 -3.94 -34.40
N LYS A 606 -14.80 -3.31 -35.07
CA LYS A 606 -13.55 -2.85 -34.47
C LYS A 606 -13.78 -1.59 -33.65
N VAL A 607 -13.15 -1.51 -32.47
CA VAL A 607 -13.37 -0.43 -31.48
C VAL A 607 -12.14 0.47 -31.30
N PHE A 608 -10.94 -0.10 -31.47
CA PHE A 608 -9.66 0.59 -31.37
C PHE A 608 -9.00 0.73 -32.75
N ARG A 609 -8.13 1.71 -32.94
CA ARG A 609 -7.54 2.08 -34.23
C ARG A 609 -6.33 1.21 -34.59
N ASP A 610 -6.07 1.04 -35.89
CA ASP A 610 -4.88 0.30 -36.40
C ASP A 610 -3.54 0.92 -35.96
N ASN A 611 -3.52 2.23 -35.72
CA ASN A 611 -2.36 2.99 -35.24
C ASN A 611 -2.46 3.35 -33.74
N GLY A 612 -3.34 2.68 -32.99
CA GLY A 612 -3.39 2.80 -31.53
C GLY A 612 -2.33 1.91 -30.88
N TYR A 613 -1.12 2.44 -30.67
CA TYR A 613 -0.02 1.72 -30.04
C TYR A 613 -0.05 1.85 -28.52
N THR A 614 0.05 0.72 -27.80
CA THR A 614 0.13 0.71 -26.34
C THR A 614 1.56 1.07 -25.91
N ASN A 615 1.78 2.35 -25.59
CA ASN A 615 3.08 2.89 -25.24
C ASN A 615 3.43 2.68 -23.76
N ALA A 616 2.42 2.80 -22.88
CA ALA A 616 2.58 2.63 -21.45
C ALA A 616 1.42 1.86 -20.80
N VAL A 617 1.70 1.23 -19.66
CA VAL A 617 0.73 0.60 -18.77
C VAL A 617 0.98 1.07 -17.33
N ALA A 618 -0.10 1.44 -16.65
CA ALA A 618 -0.13 1.56 -15.19
C ALA A 618 -1.09 0.52 -14.61
N VAL A 619 -0.91 0.16 -13.35
CA VAL A 619 -1.76 -0.81 -12.64
C VAL A 619 -2.05 -0.30 -11.23
N ASP A 620 -3.26 -0.54 -10.74
CA ASP A 620 -3.63 -0.31 -9.34
C ASP A 620 -4.13 -1.62 -8.65
N ALA A 621 -5.00 -1.50 -7.65
CA ALA A 621 -5.60 -2.66 -7.01
C ALA A 621 -6.55 -3.45 -7.94
N CYS A 622 -7.21 -2.78 -8.88
CA CYS A 622 -8.36 -3.32 -9.62
C CYS A 622 -8.18 -3.31 -11.14
N TYR A 623 -7.41 -2.38 -11.70
CA TYR A 623 -7.38 -2.09 -13.12
C TYR A 623 -5.98 -1.92 -13.70
N LEU A 624 -5.86 -2.21 -14.99
CA LEU A 624 -4.77 -1.73 -15.83
C LEU A 624 -5.27 -0.52 -16.64
N TYR A 625 -4.42 0.48 -16.76
CA TYR A 625 -4.64 1.67 -17.58
C TYR A 625 -3.59 1.68 -18.69
N LEU A 626 -4.03 1.61 -19.94
CA LEU A 626 -3.16 1.53 -21.11
C LEU A 626 -3.16 2.86 -21.85
N ALA A 627 -1.99 3.49 -21.95
CA ALA A 627 -1.78 4.64 -22.83
C ALA A 627 -1.70 4.15 -24.28
N ASN A 628 -2.81 4.23 -25.02
CA ASN A 628 -2.94 3.65 -26.37
C ASN A 628 -2.92 4.69 -27.49
N GLY A 629 -2.11 5.73 -27.33
CA GLY A 629 -1.91 6.80 -28.31
C GLY A 629 -3.24 7.47 -28.69
N ALA A 630 -3.60 7.34 -29.96
CA ALA A 630 -4.80 7.94 -30.52
C ALA A 630 -6.13 7.37 -29.98
N ASP A 631 -6.14 6.21 -29.30
CA ASP A 631 -7.33 5.65 -28.63
C ASP A 631 -7.54 6.15 -27.19
N GLY A 632 -6.66 7.04 -26.70
CA GLY A 632 -6.72 7.55 -25.33
C GLY A 632 -6.25 6.52 -24.30
N VAL A 633 -7.00 6.39 -23.21
CA VAL A 633 -6.75 5.41 -22.15
C VAL A 633 -7.73 4.25 -22.29
N ILE A 634 -7.21 3.03 -22.49
CA ILE A 634 -7.98 1.79 -22.42
C ILE A 634 -7.88 1.24 -21.00
N VAL A 635 -8.99 0.78 -20.42
CA VAL A 635 -9.04 0.21 -19.07
C VAL A 635 -9.36 -1.28 -19.14
N LEU A 636 -8.51 -2.11 -18.54
CA LEU A 636 -8.76 -3.54 -18.36
C LEU A 636 -8.98 -3.85 -16.88
N ASN A 637 -9.85 -4.80 -16.57
CA ASN A 637 -9.96 -5.40 -15.25
C ASN A 637 -8.72 -6.27 -14.98
N LYS A 638 -8.01 -6.02 -13.88
CA LYS A 638 -6.72 -6.65 -13.55
C LYS A 638 -6.79 -8.17 -13.33
N ASN A 639 -7.95 -8.63 -12.88
CA ASN A 639 -8.19 -10.02 -12.50
C ASN A 639 -8.69 -10.84 -13.68
N THR A 640 -9.67 -10.33 -14.45
CA THR A 640 -10.23 -11.03 -15.62
C THR A 640 -9.46 -10.75 -16.92
N PHE A 641 -8.62 -9.71 -16.95
CA PHE A 641 -7.95 -9.15 -18.13
C PHE A 641 -8.90 -8.70 -19.27
N GLN A 642 -10.18 -8.54 -18.96
CA GLN A 642 -11.20 -8.08 -19.92
C GLN A 642 -11.23 -6.55 -20.03
N VAL A 643 -11.59 -6.06 -21.21
CA VAL A 643 -11.78 -4.62 -21.46
C VAL A 643 -13.01 -4.12 -20.69
N VAL A 644 -12.81 -3.17 -19.79
CA VAL A 644 -13.89 -2.48 -19.07
C VAL A 644 -14.45 -1.35 -19.93
N GLY A 645 -13.55 -0.55 -20.53
CA GLY A 645 -13.93 0.60 -21.34
C GLY A 645 -12.73 1.42 -21.82
N LYS A 646 -13.00 2.59 -22.39
CA LYS A 646 -11.98 3.61 -22.69
C LYS A 646 -12.47 5.02 -22.41
N PHE A 647 -11.55 5.96 -22.29
CA PHE A 647 -11.83 7.38 -22.43
C PHE A 647 -10.80 8.07 -23.31
N ASN A 648 -11.25 9.06 -24.08
CA ASN A 648 -10.38 9.87 -24.93
C ASN A 648 -9.98 11.16 -24.20
N LEU A 649 -8.80 11.66 -24.51
CA LEU A 649 -8.34 13.01 -24.18
C LEU A 649 -8.07 13.77 -25.50
N PRO A 650 -7.87 15.10 -25.50
CA PRO A 650 -7.79 15.88 -26.74
C PRO A 650 -6.65 15.50 -27.69
N GLU A 651 -5.58 14.90 -27.17
CA GLU A 651 -4.35 14.55 -27.90
C GLU A 651 -3.90 13.12 -27.59
N SER A 652 -2.97 12.58 -28.41
CA SER A 652 -2.44 11.22 -28.27
C SER A 652 -1.91 10.93 -26.86
N THR A 653 -2.44 9.88 -26.23
CA THR A 653 -2.04 9.47 -24.88
C THR A 653 -0.80 8.57 -24.94
N ASN A 654 0.34 9.10 -24.52
CA ASN A 654 1.65 8.46 -24.73
C ASN A 654 2.25 7.85 -23.45
N PHE A 655 1.85 8.33 -22.27
CA PHE A 655 2.25 7.76 -20.99
C PHE A 655 1.10 7.83 -19.97
N VAL A 656 1.07 6.89 -19.02
CA VAL A 656 0.14 6.89 -17.88
C VAL A 656 0.83 6.35 -16.63
N ALA A 657 0.62 7.02 -15.50
CA ALA A 657 0.95 6.51 -14.16
C ALA A 657 -0.32 6.51 -13.28
N ALA A 658 -0.40 5.56 -12.35
CA ALA A 658 -1.50 5.42 -11.40
C ALA A 658 -0.96 5.39 -9.96
N LYS A 659 -1.49 6.23 -9.07
CA LYS A 659 -1.14 6.21 -7.63
C LYS A 659 -2.23 6.89 -6.81
N SER A 660 -2.57 6.32 -5.65
CA SER A 660 -3.47 6.95 -4.65
C SER A 660 -4.82 7.42 -5.20
N GLY A 661 -5.43 6.68 -6.13
CA GLY A 661 -6.70 7.05 -6.76
C GLY A 661 -6.60 8.13 -7.84
N LEU A 662 -5.38 8.50 -8.25
CA LEU A 662 -5.10 9.41 -9.36
C LEU A 662 -4.47 8.69 -10.54
N LEU A 663 -4.83 9.11 -11.75
CA LEU A 663 -4.10 8.88 -12.99
C LEU A 663 -3.42 10.17 -13.44
N PHE A 664 -2.18 10.04 -13.88
CA PHE A 664 -1.40 11.09 -14.50
C PHE A 664 -1.17 10.68 -15.96
N VAL A 665 -1.78 11.41 -16.88
CA VAL A 665 -1.87 11.01 -18.29
C VAL A 665 -1.19 12.05 -19.18
N ALA A 666 -0.09 11.65 -19.81
CA ALA A 666 0.66 12.48 -20.75
C ALA A 666 0.00 12.44 -22.13
N THR A 667 -0.43 13.60 -22.63
CA THR A 667 -1.21 13.71 -23.88
C THR A 667 -0.50 14.58 -24.90
N GLY A 668 0.55 14.05 -25.52
CA GLY A 668 1.29 14.70 -26.63
C GLY A 668 1.53 16.19 -26.41
N ARG A 669 0.92 17.02 -27.28
CA ARG A 669 1.01 18.49 -27.28
C ARG A 669 0.15 19.21 -26.22
N ASN A 670 -0.77 18.50 -25.56
CA ASN A 670 -1.68 19.04 -24.55
C ASN A 670 -1.19 18.73 -23.12
N GLY A 671 0.13 18.61 -22.93
CA GLY A 671 0.79 18.42 -21.64
C GLY A 671 0.30 17.22 -20.84
N LEU A 672 -0.17 17.50 -19.61
CA LEU A 672 -0.50 16.49 -18.60
C LEU A 672 -1.95 16.66 -18.13
N ASN A 673 -2.67 15.55 -17.98
CA ASN A 673 -4.00 15.51 -17.39
C ASN A 673 -3.93 14.78 -16.05
N ILE A 674 -4.50 15.37 -15.01
CA ILE A 674 -4.62 14.77 -13.68
C ILE A 674 -6.08 14.36 -13.49
N ILE A 675 -6.30 13.07 -13.30
CA ILE A 675 -7.63 12.45 -13.34
C ILE A 675 -7.85 11.64 -12.08
N LYS A 676 -8.99 11.83 -11.42
CA LYS A 676 -9.42 11.00 -10.29
C LYS A 676 -10.10 9.73 -10.79
N ILE A 677 -9.77 8.61 -10.16
CA ILE A 677 -10.48 7.32 -10.24
C ILE A 677 -11.56 7.34 -9.14
N ASN A 678 -12.82 7.05 -9.48
CA ASN A 678 -13.96 7.00 -8.56
C ASN A 678 -14.64 5.63 -8.58
#